data_AF-A0A151IHT7-F1
#
_entry.id   AF-A0A151IHT7-F1
#
_cell.length_a   1.000
_cell.length_b   1.000
_cell.length_c   1.000
_cell.angle_alpha   90.00
_cell.angle_beta   90.00
_cell.angle_gamma   90.00
#
_symmetry.space_group_name_H-M   'P 1'
#
loop_
_entity.id
_entity.type
_entity.pdbx_description
1 polymer ?
#
loop_
_entity_poly.entity_id
_entity_poly.type
_entity_poly.pdbx_seq_one_letter_code
_entity_poly.pdbx_strand_id
1 'polypeptide(L)'
;MLTGAVVNSNYIEPRHFLNDARDIVIPQIRSNLQKHACLKVNTIFNGEFVVANKRSMKSITTKNHVLYGISDLKKWYDKYVMDVILTDLEEFQERESGWALSRILNLIVNVNKFYPMHCGCFVNLPRRIILKRATVNVQSFDNACFAWSIVAALYPASNHVSRTSQYPHYLEVLRFEDITFPVTLKQITKFEHLNDISVNVKKSTVADTMIVPLRVTKIKRNIHVNLLYVQDQQHDDNGVGHFVLIKGLSRLLSSQLRGNASKKYICDRCLHYFKTRDKLSSHDVDCARMNKCTVLLPNENDKWLSFRNYNRKKRLPFVVYADLECILEKTGIDDDHISRFNYQHHKVFSIGYYVRCDFDETMSMYASFRGENCVEWFVGELYKLTHRVKSVYVKNLRMNQFTTKQWQEFVDATHCHICEKPSSLEKLVSYLDKSKLNITRSIFFNLDEQEFAFLTRKGVFPYEYVNSFDKLNETSLPPREAFYSSLTGEDISVDDYQHATDVWQRFRINTLGDYSDLYLKTDVLLLADVFENFRDTCMESYGLDPAYYVTLPSYTWDAMLKNTGVRFELLTDIDMVLFIERGIRGGLSQCSHRYARANNVYVPTFDPSKPISYLMYFDVNNLYGWAMMEPLPYGEFHWIDNVDGFDVMSVPVDSDVGYILEVDLTYPHVLHDSHYDLPFCPTKELPPGGKYEKLLATLNAKERYVIYYRNLQ
;
A
#
# COMPACT_ATOMS: atom_id res chain seq x y z
N MET A 1 3.20 20.91 18.21
CA MET A 1 4.33 21.66 17.63
C MET A 1 4.59 22.85 18.54
N LEU A 2 5.83 23.06 18.98
CA LEU A 2 6.25 24.32 19.60
C LEU A 2 7.09 25.03 18.54
N THR A 3 6.47 25.89 17.75
CA THR A 3 7.13 26.68 16.72
C THR A 3 7.42 28.06 17.30
N GLY A 4 8.66 28.54 17.15
CA GLY A 4 9.06 29.88 17.59
C GLY A 4 9.64 30.67 16.41
N ALA A 5 9.51 31.99 16.43
CA ALA A 5 10.11 32.86 15.43
C ALA A 5 10.98 33.92 16.12
N VAL A 6 12.22 34.08 15.65
CA VAL A 6 13.07 35.21 15.99
C VAL A 6 12.81 36.29 14.95
N VAL A 7 12.09 37.34 15.36
CA VAL A 7 11.71 38.45 14.46
C VAL A 7 12.85 39.44 14.38
N ASN A 8 13.19 39.86 13.16
CA ASN A 8 14.21 40.88 12.94
C ASN A 8 13.60 42.28 13.09
N SER A 9 14.17 43.11 13.97
CA SER A 9 13.80 44.52 14.10
C SER A 9 14.79 45.47 13.39
N ASN A 10 16.09 45.18 13.41
CA ASN A 10 17.13 46.16 13.07
C ASN A 10 18.30 45.64 12.22
N TYR A 11 18.39 44.35 11.92
CA TYR A 11 19.55 43.79 11.20
C TYR A 11 19.36 43.81 9.69
N ILE A 12 20.39 44.26 8.98
CA ILE A 12 20.48 44.20 7.51
C ILE A 12 21.36 43.03 7.07
N GLU A 13 22.39 42.71 7.86
CA GLU A 13 23.37 41.67 7.56
C GLU A 13 22.95 40.29 8.12
N PRO A 14 22.81 39.25 7.27
CA PRO A 14 22.34 37.91 7.69
C PRO A 14 23.22 37.25 8.73
N ARG A 15 24.55 37.40 8.63
CA ARG A 15 25.50 36.76 9.54
C ARG A 15 25.37 37.30 10.97
N HIS A 16 25.22 38.62 11.12
CA HIS A 16 25.01 39.24 12.43
C HIS A 16 23.66 38.84 13.03
N PHE A 17 22.59 38.85 12.22
CA PHE A 17 21.28 38.39 12.66
C PHE A 17 21.28 36.93 13.14
N LEU A 18 21.91 36.01 12.39
CA LEU A 18 21.99 34.60 12.76
C LEU A 18 22.85 34.37 14.02
N ASN A 19 23.92 35.14 14.21
CA ASN A 19 24.72 35.08 15.43
C ASN A 19 23.90 35.45 16.68
N ASP A 20 23.11 36.51 16.62
CA ASP A 20 22.29 36.94 17.75
C ASP A 20 21.07 36.03 17.94
N ALA A 21 20.50 35.53 16.84
CA ALA A 21 19.44 34.52 16.90
C ALA A 21 19.92 33.22 17.57
N ARG A 22 21.20 32.84 17.44
CA ARG A 22 21.78 31.67 18.11
C ARG A 22 21.56 31.69 19.63
N ASP A 23 21.74 32.86 20.24
CA ASP A 23 21.64 33.03 21.69
C ASP A 23 20.20 32.98 22.20
N ILE A 24 19.21 33.09 21.31
CA ILE A 24 17.79 32.89 21.59
C ILE A 24 17.37 31.44 21.30
N VAL A 25 17.83 30.90 20.17
CA VAL A 25 17.42 29.58 19.66
C VAL A 25 18.00 28.44 20.49
N ILE A 26 19.29 28.50 20.85
CA ILE A 26 19.95 27.42 21.60
C ILE A 26 19.30 27.20 22.98
N PRO A 27 19.07 28.22 23.83
CA PRO A 27 18.41 28.02 25.12
C PRO A 27 17.01 27.44 24.99
N GLN A 28 16.25 27.85 23.97
CA GLN A 28 14.90 27.35 23.74
C GLN A 28 14.90 25.88 23.31
N ILE A 29 15.81 25.48 22.42
CA ILE A 29 15.98 24.06 22.04
C ILE A 29 16.46 23.24 23.24
N ARG A 30 17.38 23.78 24.05
CA ARG A 30 17.85 23.11 25.28
C ARG A 30 16.73 22.89 26.28
N SER A 31 15.86 23.89 26.49
CA SER A 31 14.69 23.75 27.36
C SER A 31 13.71 22.70 26.83
N ASN A 32 13.49 22.65 25.51
CA ASN A 32 12.67 21.61 24.89
C ASN A 32 13.31 20.22 24.97
N LEU A 33 14.64 20.11 24.91
CA LEU A 33 15.37 18.84 25.09
C LEU A 33 15.34 18.34 26.54
N GLN A 34 15.25 19.25 27.52
CA GLN A 34 15.04 18.88 28.93
C GLN A 34 13.63 18.31 29.17
N LYS A 35 12.63 18.78 28.41
CA LYS A 35 11.25 18.28 28.49
C LYS A 35 11.01 17.04 27.60
N HIS A 36 11.78 16.89 26.53
CA HIS A 36 11.62 15.84 25.52
C HIS A 36 12.98 15.27 25.09
N ALA A 37 13.16 13.94 25.20
CA ALA A 37 14.46 13.30 24.99
C ALA A 37 15.08 13.48 23.58
N CYS A 38 14.23 13.68 22.56
CA CYS A 38 14.66 13.86 21.18
C CYS A 38 13.77 14.87 20.46
N LEU A 39 14.39 15.75 19.67
CA LEU A 39 13.71 16.74 18.84
C LEU A 39 14.15 16.60 17.38
N LYS A 40 13.27 16.93 16.45
CA LYS A 40 13.63 17.16 15.05
C LYS A 40 13.42 18.63 14.77
N VAL A 41 14.52 19.32 14.51
CA VAL A 41 14.55 20.78 14.36
C VAL A 41 14.96 21.12 12.94
N ASN A 42 14.22 22.03 12.32
CA ASN A 42 14.69 22.76 11.15
C ASN A 42 14.44 24.25 11.35
N THR A 43 15.09 25.05 10.51
CA THR A 43 14.97 26.50 10.52
C THR A 43 14.60 27.01 9.15
N ILE A 44 13.77 28.05 9.10
CA ILE A 44 13.37 28.73 7.87
C ILE A 44 13.77 30.19 8.01
N PHE A 45 14.72 30.62 7.20
CA PHE A 45 15.11 32.03 7.09
C PHE A 45 14.25 32.71 6.05
N ASN A 46 13.55 33.77 6.45
CA ASN A 46 12.68 34.54 5.55
C ASN A 46 13.28 35.90 5.26
N GLY A 47 13.43 36.21 3.97
CA GLY A 47 13.95 37.49 3.49
C GLY A 47 13.09 38.06 2.35
N GLU A 48 13.03 39.39 2.27
CA GLU A 48 12.57 40.10 1.08
C GLU A 48 13.77 40.28 0.14
N PHE A 49 13.61 39.85 -1.11
CA PHE A 49 14.62 39.98 -2.15
C PHE A 49 14.11 40.92 -3.26
N VAL A 50 15.05 41.63 -3.89
CA VAL A 50 14.80 42.62 -4.95
C VAL A 50 15.60 42.30 -6.21
N VAL A 51 14.95 42.41 -7.37
CA VAL A 51 15.57 42.48 -8.70
C VAL A 51 14.91 43.59 -9.48
N ALA A 52 15.69 44.60 -9.87
CA ALA A 52 15.18 45.79 -10.55
C ALA A 52 13.96 46.37 -9.79
N ASN A 53 12.75 46.31 -10.36
CA ASN A 53 11.51 46.82 -9.76
C ASN A 53 10.62 45.74 -9.11
N LYS A 54 11.06 44.48 -9.05
CA LYS A 54 10.26 43.37 -8.47
C LYS A 54 10.75 43.05 -7.06
N ARG A 55 9.80 42.95 -6.13
CA ARG A 55 10.00 42.47 -4.75
C ARG A 55 9.34 41.11 -4.58
N SER A 56 10.05 40.19 -3.94
CA SER A 56 9.51 38.86 -3.65
C SER A 56 10.03 38.37 -2.31
N MET A 57 9.16 37.75 -1.53
CA MET A 57 9.54 37.05 -0.31
C MET A 57 10.07 35.67 -0.67
N LYS A 58 11.26 35.34 -0.18
CA LYS A 58 11.86 34.02 -0.37
C LYS A 58 12.32 33.46 0.97
N SER A 59 12.27 32.13 1.05
CA SER A 59 12.52 31.37 2.26
C SER A 59 13.61 30.34 2.01
N ILE A 60 14.62 30.32 2.87
CA ILE A 60 15.68 29.30 2.86
C ILE A 60 15.39 28.34 4.00
N THR A 61 15.07 27.09 3.67
CA THR A 61 14.69 26.06 4.65
C THR A 61 15.84 25.08 4.85
N THR A 62 16.31 24.94 6.08
CA THR A 62 17.33 23.94 6.40
C THR A 62 16.72 22.55 6.48
N LYS A 63 17.55 21.53 6.25
CA LYS A 63 17.16 20.14 6.43
C LYS A 63 16.79 19.89 7.88
N ASN A 64 15.84 18.98 8.08
CA ASN A 64 15.51 18.53 9.42
C ASN A 64 16.69 17.80 10.07
N HIS A 65 17.15 18.32 11.21
CA HIS A 65 18.18 17.71 12.02
C HIS A 65 17.60 17.12 13.30
N VAL A 66 18.03 15.91 13.63
CA VAL A 66 17.66 15.24 14.87
C VAL A 66 18.63 15.65 15.96
N LEU A 67 18.11 16.17 17.07
CA LEU A 67 18.86 16.63 18.23
C LEU A 67 18.51 15.80 19.46
N TYR A 68 19.54 15.44 20.22
CA TYR A 68 19.48 14.66 21.45
C TYR A 68 19.97 15.49 22.64
N GLY A 69 19.65 15.09 23.88
CA GLY A 69 20.10 15.79 25.09
C GLY A 69 21.62 15.99 25.20
N ILE A 70 22.42 15.11 24.60
CA ILE A 70 23.89 15.20 24.56
C ILE A 70 24.44 15.90 23.31
N SER A 71 23.58 16.36 22.39
CA SER A 71 24.02 16.98 21.14
C SER A 71 24.69 18.32 21.41
N ASP A 72 25.81 18.58 20.72
CA ASP A 72 26.44 19.89 20.72
C ASP A 72 25.58 20.88 19.90
N LEU A 73 24.72 21.60 20.59
CA LEU A 73 23.78 22.55 19.99
C LEU A 73 24.48 23.73 19.31
N LYS A 74 25.68 24.10 19.77
CA LYS A 74 26.45 25.19 19.16
C LYS A 74 27.02 24.74 17.83
N LYS A 75 27.66 23.57 17.82
CA LYS A 75 28.14 22.93 16.59
C LYS A 75 27.01 22.68 15.60
N TRP A 76 25.84 22.27 16.08
CA TRP A 76 24.67 22.09 15.22
C TRP A 76 24.22 23.40 14.57
N TYR A 77 24.07 24.46 15.37
CA TYR A 77 23.60 25.75 14.87
C TYR A 77 24.60 26.34 13.87
N ASP A 78 25.89 26.36 14.22
CA ASP A 78 26.92 26.96 13.36
C ASP A 78 27.00 26.20 12.02
N LYS A 79 27.06 24.86 12.04
CA LYS A 79 27.26 24.05 10.83
C LYS A 79 26.01 23.85 9.98
N TYR A 80 24.85 23.64 10.59
CA TYR A 80 23.64 23.19 9.88
C TYR A 80 22.55 24.26 9.77
N VAL A 81 22.71 25.39 10.47
CA VAL A 81 21.82 26.54 10.34
C VAL A 81 22.59 27.70 9.70
N MET A 82 23.65 28.18 10.35
CA MET A 82 24.36 29.38 9.90
C MET A 82 25.11 29.15 8.58
N ASP A 83 26.00 28.16 8.51
CA ASP A 83 26.79 27.91 7.28
C ASP A 83 25.90 27.59 6.08
N VAL A 84 24.84 26.80 6.30
CA VAL A 84 23.88 26.43 5.23
C VAL A 84 23.13 27.66 4.72
N ILE A 85 22.57 28.48 5.62
CA ILE A 85 21.81 29.67 5.20
C ILE A 85 22.73 30.69 4.52
N LEU A 86 23.95 30.90 5.02
CA LEU A 86 24.89 31.84 4.40
C LEU A 86 25.37 31.34 3.03
N THR A 87 25.70 30.06 2.90
CA THR A 87 26.09 29.47 1.61
C THR A 87 24.94 29.57 0.61
N ASP A 88 23.71 29.22 1.02
CA ASP A 88 22.55 29.30 0.14
C ASP A 88 22.27 30.76 -0.25
N LEU A 89 22.46 31.74 0.64
CA LEU A 89 22.32 33.17 0.32
C LEU A 89 23.39 33.66 -0.67
N GLU A 90 24.64 33.24 -0.50
CA GLU A 90 25.75 33.57 -1.40
C GLU A 90 25.53 32.95 -2.78
N GLU A 91 25.19 31.66 -2.86
CA GLU A 91 24.87 30.99 -4.13
C GLU A 91 23.66 31.66 -4.82
N PHE A 92 22.67 32.11 -4.04
CA PHE A 92 21.50 32.79 -4.56
C PHE A 92 21.82 34.16 -5.16
N GLN A 93 22.80 34.88 -4.62
CA GLN A 93 23.22 36.20 -5.08
C GLN A 93 24.23 36.15 -6.24
N GLU A 94 25.17 35.19 -6.23
CA GLU A 94 26.32 35.18 -7.16
C GLU A 94 26.09 34.37 -8.45
N ARG A 95 25.17 33.39 -8.48
CA ARG A 95 24.96 32.51 -9.65
C ARG A 95 23.72 32.89 -10.48
N GLU A 96 23.79 34.06 -11.11
CA GLU A 96 22.95 34.48 -12.26
C GLU A 96 21.48 34.88 -11.99
N SER A 97 21.00 34.86 -10.74
CA SER A 97 19.58 35.20 -10.44
C SER A 97 19.29 36.72 -10.38
N GLY A 98 20.31 37.54 -10.11
CA GLY A 98 20.23 38.99 -9.93
C GLY A 98 19.55 39.46 -8.63
N TRP A 99 19.02 38.55 -7.81
CA TRP A 99 18.23 38.88 -6.61
C TRP A 99 19.13 39.24 -5.43
N ALA A 100 19.06 40.51 -4.99
CA ALA A 100 19.73 40.96 -3.78
C ALA A 100 18.78 40.92 -2.58
N LEU A 101 19.30 40.54 -1.41
CA LEU A 101 18.53 40.58 -0.16
C LEU A 101 18.30 42.05 0.26
N SER A 102 17.03 42.46 0.35
CA SER A 102 16.60 43.80 0.75
C SER A 102 16.37 43.90 2.25
N ARG A 103 15.67 42.90 2.83
CA ARG A 103 15.30 42.92 4.25
C ARG A 103 15.20 41.52 4.82
N ILE A 104 15.77 41.30 6.01
CA ILE A 104 15.56 40.08 6.78
C ILE A 104 14.23 40.21 7.54
N LEU A 105 13.35 39.23 7.43
CA LEU A 105 12.04 39.25 8.10
C LEU A 105 12.11 38.55 9.46
N ASN A 106 12.50 37.27 9.45
CA ASN A 106 12.60 36.46 10.66
C ASN A 106 13.35 35.14 10.39
N LEU A 107 13.71 34.47 11.48
CA LEU A 107 14.11 33.07 11.49
C LEU A 107 13.05 32.27 12.22
N ILE A 108 12.33 31.40 11.51
CA ILE A 108 11.39 30.45 12.11
C ILE A 108 12.17 29.21 12.52
N VAL A 109 11.98 28.76 13.75
CA VAL A 109 12.52 27.51 14.27
C VAL A 109 11.35 26.56 14.50
N ASN A 110 11.25 25.51 13.68
CA ASN A 110 10.26 24.48 13.89
C ASN A 110 10.87 23.38 14.77
N VAL A 111 10.31 23.22 15.95
CA VAL A 111 10.69 22.14 16.87
C VAL A 111 9.58 21.09 16.85
N ASN A 112 9.88 19.97 16.21
CA ASN A 112 9.00 18.83 16.15
C ASN A 112 9.40 17.80 17.20
N LYS A 113 8.40 17.31 17.94
CA LYS A 113 8.57 16.12 18.78
C LYS A 113 8.84 14.97 17.82
N PHE A 114 10.00 14.34 17.95
CA PHE A 114 10.41 13.28 17.05
C PHE A 114 10.65 12.01 17.83
N TYR A 115 9.93 10.97 17.42
CA TYR A 115 10.01 9.64 17.99
C TYR A 115 10.45 8.68 16.88
N PRO A 116 11.75 8.61 16.56
CA PRO A 116 12.25 7.42 15.91
C PRO A 116 11.94 6.23 16.83
N MET A 117 11.79 5.03 16.28
CA MET A 117 11.85 3.79 17.06
C MET A 117 13.19 3.77 17.79
N HIS A 118 13.24 4.40 18.96
CA HIS A 118 14.44 4.62 19.74
C HIS A 118 14.78 3.31 20.42
N CYS A 119 16.06 2.94 20.38
CA CYS A 119 16.57 1.95 21.30
C CYS A 119 17.30 2.63 22.45
N GLY A 120 16.98 2.29 23.69
CA GLY A 120 17.61 2.91 24.86
C GLY A 120 17.91 1.93 25.98
N CYS A 121 18.56 2.49 26.97
CA CYS A 121 19.14 1.79 28.11
C CYS A 121 18.10 0.97 28.87
N PHE A 122 18.42 -0.32 29.03
CA PHE A 122 17.73 -1.36 29.78
C PHE A 122 16.19 -1.31 29.85
N VAL A 123 15.54 -2.23 29.11
CA VAL A 123 14.10 -2.51 29.28
C VAL A 123 13.91 -3.80 30.07
N ASN A 124 13.00 -3.76 31.05
CA ASN A 124 12.58 -4.95 31.78
C ASN A 124 11.81 -5.88 30.84
N LEU A 125 12.35 -7.07 30.61
CA LEU A 125 11.70 -8.07 29.78
C LEU A 125 10.44 -8.63 30.46
N PRO A 126 9.37 -8.92 29.70
CA PRO A 126 8.21 -9.63 30.23
C PRO A 126 8.62 -10.95 30.91
N ARG A 127 8.02 -11.26 32.07
CA ARG A 127 8.34 -12.46 32.87
C ARG A 127 8.29 -13.75 32.05
N ARG A 128 7.34 -13.87 31.12
CA ARG A 128 7.20 -15.02 30.21
C ARG A 128 8.44 -15.25 29.33
N ILE A 129 9.14 -14.19 28.92
CA ILE A 129 10.35 -14.28 28.10
C ILE A 129 11.56 -14.63 28.97
N ILE A 130 11.67 -14.01 30.15
CA ILE A 130 12.75 -14.29 31.12
C ILE A 130 12.74 -15.76 31.54
N LEU A 131 11.57 -16.31 31.86
CA LEU A 131 11.43 -17.70 32.32
C LEU A 131 11.91 -18.75 31.32
N LYS A 132 11.87 -18.44 30.02
CA LYS A 132 12.37 -19.34 28.96
C LYS A 132 13.89 -19.46 28.93
N ARG A 133 14.61 -18.56 29.62
CA ARG A 133 16.09 -18.48 29.66
C ARG A 133 16.72 -18.50 28.25
N ALA A 134 16.00 -17.96 27.27
CA ALA A 134 16.30 -18.04 25.84
C ALA A 134 16.98 -16.77 25.30
N THR A 135 17.03 -15.71 26.10
CA THR A 135 17.55 -14.41 25.74
C THR A 135 18.72 -13.97 26.64
N VAL A 136 19.50 -13.01 26.18
CA VAL A 136 20.52 -12.30 26.96
C VAL A 136 20.25 -10.81 26.82
N ASN A 137 19.88 -10.18 27.93
CA ASN A 137 19.64 -8.74 28.02
C ASN A 137 20.87 -8.10 28.67
N VAL A 138 21.74 -7.50 27.84
CA VAL A 138 22.93 -6.79 28.31
C VAL A 138 22.51 -5.40 28.79
N GLN A 139 22.80 -5.12 30.05
CA GLN A 139 22.46 -3.87 30.72
C GLN A 139 23.50 -2.82 30.37
N SER A 140 23.14 -1.92 29.46
CA SER A 140 23.96 -0.76 29.10
C SER A 140 23.20 0.54 29.33
N PHE A 141 23.95 1.59 29.67
CA PHE A 141 23.44 2.96 29.86
C PHE A 141 23.74 3.87 28.65
N ASP A 142 24.52 3.37 27.71
CA ASP A 142 24.67 3.93 26.37
C ASP A 142 23.50 3.44 25.49
N ASN A 143 23.03 4.24 24.55
CA ASN A 143 21.93 3.85 23.64
C ASN A 143 22.38 2.81 22.58
N ALA A 144 23.28 1.89 22.96
CA ALA A 144 23.98 0.94 22.10
C ALA A 144 23.57 -0.52 22.32
N CYS A 145 22.36 -0.78 22.84
CA CYS A 145 21.88 -2.14 23.11
C CYS A 145 21.87 -3.07 21.87
N PHE A 146 21.72 -2.51 20.66
CA PHE A 146 21.94 -3.24 19.41
C PHE A 146 23.36 -3.81 19.35
N ALA A 147 24.37 -2.96 19.50
CA ALA A 147 25.77 -3.34 19.43
C ALA A 147 26.14 -4.32 20.54
N TRP A 148 25.73 -4.05 21.79
CA TRP A 148 25.95 -4.96 22.90
C TRP A 148 25.29 -6.33 22.70
N SER A 149 24.10 -6.38 22.08
CA SER A 149 23.45 -7.65 21.75
C SER A 149 24.21 -8.44 20.67
N ILE A 150 24.80 -7.75 19.68
CA ILE A 150 25.67 -8.41 18.69
C ILE A 150 26.96 -8.91 19.36
N VAL A 151 27.62 -8.08 20.18
CA VAL A 151 28.83 -8.49 20.90
C VAL A 151 28.58 -9.69 21.79
N ALA A 152 27.45 -9.71 22.52
CA ALA A 152 27.08 -10.86 23.35
C ALA A 152 26.84 -12.15 22.54
N ALA A 153 26.53 -12.05 21.25
CA ALA A 153 26.40 -13.20 20.35
C ALA A 153 27.77 -13.70 19.88
N LEU A 154 28.70 -12.79 19.63
CA LEU A 154 30.07 -13.09 19.16
C LEU A 154 30.97 -13.58 20.30
N TYR A 155 30.83 -13.01 21.49
CA TYR A 155 31.66 -13.26 22.67
C TYR A 155 30.78 -13.73 23.84
N PRO A 156 30.22 -14.95 23.79
CA PRO A 156 29.26 -15.42 24.79
C PRO A 156 29.92 -15.59 26.17
N ALA A 157 29.40 -14.88 27.18
CA ALA A 157 29.84 -15.01 28.57
C ALA A 157 29.15 -16.20 29.28
N SER A 158 29.86 -16.84 30.21
CA SER A 158 29.32 -17.97 31.00
C SER A 158 28.56 -17.51 32.25
N ASN A 159 29.05 -16.45 32.91
CA ASN A 159 28.50 -15.92 34.16
C ASN A 159 28.16 -14.43 34.01
N HIS A 160 27.20 -13.96 34.81
CA HIS A 160 26.78 -12.54 34.83
C HIS A 160 26.55 -11.92 33.44
N VAL A 161 25.91 -12.69 32.54
CA VAL A 161 25.73 -12.38 31.11
C VAL A 161 25.03 -11.04 30.82
N SER A 162 24.41 -10.42 31.81
CA SER A 162 23.79 -9.11 31.69
C SER A 162 24.75 -7.93 31.88
N ARG A 163 25.98 -8.14 32.36
CA ARG A 163 26.94 -7.06 32.63
C ARG A 163 27.81 -6.75 31.42
N THR A 164 27.94 -5.47 31.05
CA THR A 164 28.81 -5.02 29.94
C THR A 164 30.28 -5.38 30.15
N SER A 165 30.76 -5.40 31.40
CA SER A 165 32.15 -5.77 31.74
C SER A 165 32.55 -7.19 31.38
N GLN A 166 31.60 -8.05 31.00
CA GLN A 166 31.89 -9.41 30.53
C GLN A 166 32.23 -9.48 29.03
N TYR A 167 32.14 -8.35 28.33
CA TYR A 167 32.25 -8.29 26.88
C TYR A 167 33.30 -7.24 26.47
N PRO A 168 34.02 -7.44 25.35
CA PRO A 168 34.84 -6.39 24.78
C PRO A 168 33.97 -5.19 24.37
N HIS A 169 34.54 -4.00 24.39
CA HIS A 169 33.78 -2.81 24.04
C HIS A 169 33.36 -2.86 22.57
N TYR A 170 32.09 -2.57 22.27
CA TYR A 170 31.55 -2.81 20.92
C TYR A 170 32.24 -2.02 19.81
N LEU A 171 32.81 -0.84 20.11
CA LEU A 171 33.58 -0.04 19.14
C LEU A 171 34.93 -0.67 18.76
N GLU A 172 35.45 -1.59 19.56
CA GLU A 172 36.74 -2.26 19.29
C GLU A 172 36.56 -3.44 18.33
N VAL A 173 35.36 -4.02 18.27
CA VAL A 173 35.08 -5.29 17.58
C VAL A 173 34.07 -5.17 16.45
N LEU A 174 33.36 -4.03 16.32
CA LEU A 174 32.36 -3.79 15.29
C LEU A 174 32.58 -2.42 14.62
N ARG A 175 32.34 -2.39 13.31
CA ARG A 175 32.39 -1.20 12.45
C ARG A 175 31.02 -0.53 12.37
N PHE A 176 30.99 0.79 12.54
CA PHE A 176 29.77 1.61 12.54
C PHE A 176 29.90 2.87 11.66
N GLU A 177 30.68 2.83 10.57
CA GLU A 177 30.83 4.01 9.72
C GLU A 177 29.47 4.49 9.18
N ASP A 178 29.15 5.78 9.43
CA ASP A 178 27.86 6.44 9.18
C ASP A 178 26.62 5.72 9.78
N ILE A 179 26.80 4.92 10.83
CA ILE A 179 25.69 4.36 11.60
C ILE A 179 25.55 5.17 12.88
N THR A 180 24.43 5.87 13.01
CA THR A 180 24.10 6.63 14.21
C THR A 180 23.42 5.75 15.24
N PHE A 181 23.78 5.94 16.51
CA PHE A 181 23.08 5.32 17.62
C PHE A 181 21.90 6.19 18.08
N PRO A 182 20.76 5.60 18.47
CA PRO A 182 20.45 4.18 18.44
C PRO A 182 20.21 3.64 17.02
N VAL A 183 20.71 2.42 16.76
CA VAL A 183 20.62 1.78 15.43
C VAL A 183 19.15 1.49 15.09
N THR A 184 18.69 2.03 13.96
CA THR A 184 17.34 1.76 13.43
C THR A 184 17.31 0.52 12.53
N LEU A 185 16.13 -0.09 12.35
CA LEU A 185 15.96 -1.26 11.45
C LEU A 185 16.48 -1.02 10.01
N LYS A 186 16.40 0.23 9.53
CA LYS A 186 16.88 0.63 8.20
C LYS A 186 18.42 0.60 8.12
N GLN A 187 19.11 0.94 9.21
CA GLN A 187 20.57 0.97 9.29
C GLN A 187 21.19 -0.42 9.45
N ILE A 188 20.42 -1.42 9.90
CA ILE A 188 20.93 -2.80 10.08
C ILE A 188 21.47 -3.36 8.75
N THR A 189 20.84 -3.06 7.62
CA THR A 189 21.36 -3.53 6.32
C THR A 189 22.75 -2.96 6.04
N LYS A 190 23.02 -1.70 6.41
CA LYS A 190 24.37 -1.11 6.28
C LYS A 190 25.34 -1.80 7.24
N PHE A 191 24.95 -1.98 8.51
CA PHE A 191 25.75 -2.71 9.51
C PHE A 191 26.17 -4.10 9.02
N GLU A 192 25.23 -4.83 8.45
CA GLU A 192 25.42 -6.18 7.92
C GLU A 192 26.49 -6.25 6.83
N HIS A 193 26.54 -5.24 5.94
CA HIS A 193 27.58 -5.16 4.91
C HIS A 193 28.94 -4.77 5.48
N LEU A 194 28.97 -3.84 6.44
CA LEU A 194 30.22 -3.37 7.05
C LEU A 194 30.91 -4.46 7.88
N ASN A 195 30.16 -5.35 8.53
CA ASN A 195 30.70 -6.30 9.50
C ASN A 195 30.70 -7.75 9.03
N ASP A 196 30.15 -8.04 7.84
CA ASP A 196 29.91 -9.41 7.36
C ASP A 196 29.14 -10.29 8.36
N ILE A 197 28.17 -9.69 9.05
CA ILE A 197 27.23 -10.34 9.97
C ILE A 197 25.84 -10.24 9.35
N SER A 198 24.99 -11.25 9.53
CA SER A 198 23.56 -11.15 9.16
C SER A 198 22.67 -11.18 10.40
N VAL A 199 21.64 -10.33 10.43
CA VAL A 199 20.85 -10.08 11.63
C VAL A 199 19.35 -10.23 11.35
N ASN A 200 18.69 -11.13 12.08
CA ASN A 200 17.24 -11.17 12.12
C ASN A 200 16.74 -10.43 13.37
N VAL A 201 15.66 -9.67 13.24
CA VAL A 201 14.99 -9.02 14.36
C VAL A 201 13.58 -9.59 14.49
N LYS A 202 13.22 -10.02 15.69
CA LYS A 202 11.91 -10.56 16.08
C LYS A 202 11.22 -9.57 17.00
N LYS A 203 9.90 -9.62 17.10
CA LYS A 203 9.07 -8.79 17.98
C LYS A 203 8.03 -9.66 18.67
N SER A 204 7.64 -9.29 19.89
CA SER A 204 6.46 -9.84 20.57
C SER A 204 5.19 -9.12 20.12
N THR A 205 4.07 -9.83 19.94
CA THR A 205 2.76 -9.23 19.67
C THR A 205 2.26 -8.44 20.88
N VAL A 206 1.28 -7.54 20.68
CA VAL A 206 0.75 -6.62 21.72
C VAL A 206 0.25 -7.36 22.98
N ALA A 207 -0.18 -8.62 22.84
CA ALA A 207 -0.62 -9.46 23.96
C ALA A 207 0.48 -10.38 24.55
N ASP A 208 1.73 -10.23 24.11
CA ASP A 208 2.87 -11.11 24.44
C ASP A 208 2.58 -12.62 24.25
N THR A 209 1.68 -12.92 23.31
CA THR A 209 1.22 -14.28 22.99
C THR A 209 2.12 -14.95 21.97
N MET A 210 2.66 -14.18 21.02
CA MET A 210 3.44 -14.70 19.90
C MET A 210 4.65 -13.82 19.56
N ILE A 211 5.77 -14.48 19.29
CA ILE A 211 6.97 -13.90 18.69
C ILE A 211 6.86 -14.02 17.18
N VAL A 212 7.04 -12.91 16.48
CA VAL A 212 6.97 -12.79 15.02
C VAL A 212 8.23 -12.10 14.47
N PRO A 213 8.71 -12.45 13.27
CA PRO A 213 9.69 -11.70 12.50
C PRO A 213 9.29 -10.22 12.33
N LEU A 214 10.19 -9.32 12.72
CA LEU A 214 10.10 -7.88 12.46
C LEU A 214 10.99 -7.47 11.27
N ARG A 215 12.16 -8.08 11.17
CA ARG A 215 13.10 -7.93 10.06
C ARG A 215 13.80 -9.26 9.84
N VAL A 216 13.88 -9.70 8.59
CA VAL A 216 14.66 -10.88 8.20
C VAL A 216 15.74 -10.44 7.22
N THR A 217 16.96 -10.92 7.41
CA THR A 217 18.05 -10.67 6.46
C THR A 217 17.72 -11.28 5.09
N LYS A 218 18.13 -10.59 4.02
CA LYS A 218 18.03 -11.12 2.65
C LYS A 218 19.10 -12.18 2.39
N ILE A 219 20.30 -11.96 2.91
CA ILE A 219 21.47 -12.83 2.71
C ILE A 219 21.91 -13.31 4.08
N LYS A 220 21.86 -14.63 4.28
CA LYS A 220 22.38 -15.26 5.49
C LYS A 220 23.89 -15.44 5.33
N ARG A 221 24.66 -14.85 6.25
CA ARG A 221 26.11 -14.95 6.30
C ARG A 221 26.53 -16.04 7.27
N ASN A 222 27.83 -16.37 7.27
CA ASN A 222 28.42 -17.35 8.19
C ASN A 222 28.13 -17.03 9.66
N ILE A 223 28.22 -15.74 10.02
CA ILE A 223 27.83 -15.26 11.33
C ILE A 223 26.40 -14.72 11.25
N HIS A 224 25.47 -15.42 11.91
CA HIS A 224 24.05 -15.06 11.94
C HIS A 224 23.54 -14.84 13.36
N VAL A 225 22.95 -13.66 13.62
CA VAL A 225 22.45 -13.26 14.95
C VAL A 225 20.95 -13.03 14.91
N ASN A 226 20.23 -13.58 15.90
CA ASN A 226 18.80 -13.33 16.10
C ASN A 226 18.61 -12.39 17.30
N LEU A 227 17.93 -11.28 17.08
CA LEU A 227 17.61 -10.28 18.10
C LEU A 227 16.10 -10.25 18.36
N LEU A 228 15.72 -9.93 19.59
CA LEU A 228 14.36 -9.62 19.99
C LEU A 228 14.27 -8.12 20.25
N TYR A 229 13.32 -7.48 19.59
CA TYR A 229 12.93 -6.09 19.81
C TYR A 229 11.77 -6.04 20.82
N VAL A 230 11.97 -5.32 21.92
CA VAL A 230 11.00 -5.15 23.00
C VAL A 230 10.74 -3.68 23.21
N GLN A 231 9.49 -3.29 23.43
CA GLN A 231 9.11 -1.92 23.79
C GLN A 231 8.70 -1.89 25.26
N ASP A 232 9.12 -0.86 25.99
CA ASP A 232 8.68 -0.64 27.36
C ASP A 232 7.18 -0.30 27.40
N GLN A 233 6.40 -1.09 28.14
CA GLN A 233 4.95 -0.96 28.27
C GLN A 233 4.53 -0.01 29.41
N GLN A 234 5.46 0.49 30.25
CA GLN A 234 5.12 1.34 31.39
C GLN A 234 4.83 2.81 31.02
N HIS A 235 4.96 3.19 29.75
CA HIS A 235 4.64 4.53 29.25
C HIS A 235 3.71 4.43 28.03
N ASP A 236 2.50 4.98 28.14
CA ASP A 236 1.50 5.11 27.05
C ASP A 236 2.19 5.45 25.72
N ASP A 237 2.05 4.60 24.70
CA ASP A 237 2.47 4.71 23.28
C ASP A 237 3.85 5.37 22.98
N ASN A 238 4.68 5.59 23.99
CA ASN A 238 5.91 6.38 23.97
C ASN A 238 7.12 5.59 24.50
N GLY A 239 7.00 4.26 24.61
CA GLY A 239 8.05 3.38 25.12
C GLY A 239 9.29 3.33 24.23
N VAL A 240 10.46 3.44 24.86
CA VAL A 240 11.76 3.20 24.23
C VAL A 240 11.87 1.71 23.87
N GLY A 241 12.17 1.42 22.61
CA GLY A 241 12.50 0.07 22.14
C GLY A 241 13.83 -0.43 22.69
N HIS A 242 14.10 -1.73 22.62
CA HIS A 242 15.33 -2.31 23.13
C HIS A 242 15.63 -3.63 22.41
N PHE A 243 16.88 -3.81 21.98
CA PHE A 243 17.35 -5.05 21.37
C PHE A 243 17.92 -5.98 22.43
N VAL A 244 17.52 -7.23 22.35
CA VAL A 244 17.96 -8.31 23.22
C VAL A 244 18.44 -9.46 22.37
N LEU A 245 19.58 -10.07 22.71
CA LEU A 245 20.06 -11.25 22.02
C LEU A 245 19.13 -12.45 22.27
N ILE A 246 18.74 -13.16 21.21
CA ILE A 246 18.10 -14.47 21.29
C ILE A 246 19.19 -15.53 21.18
N LYS A 247 19.60 -16.09 22.33
CA LYS A 247 20.59 -17.18 22.39
C LYS A 247 20.00 -18.58 22.16
N GLY A 248 18.68 -18.72 22.13
CA GLY A 248 18.04 -20.03 21.96
C GLY A 248 16.64 -19.92 21.39
N LEU A 249 16.53 -19.86 20.06
CA LEU A 249 15.26 -19.68 19.36
C LEU A 249 14.22 -20.77 19.69
N SER A 250 14.62 -22.04 19.74
CA SER A 250 13.70 -23.14 20.11
C SER A 250 13.14 -23.05 21.51
N ARG A 251 13.92 -22.54 22.47
CA ARG A 251 13.44 -22.29 23.83
C ARG A 251 12.51 -21.06 23.87
N LEU A 252 12.81 -20.04 23.07
CA LEU A 252 11.97 -18.84 22.99
C LEU A 252 10.58 -19.15 22.42
N LEU A 253 10.49 -20.06 21.45
CA LEU A 253 9.24 -20.36 20.72
C LEU A 253 8.48 -21.58 21.25
N SER A 254 9.00 -22.27 22.26
CA SER A 254 8.42 -23.52 22.78
C SER A 254 6.92 -23.43 23.12
N SER A 255 6.46 -22.28 23.64
CA SER A 255 5.04 -22.06 23.98
C SER A 255 4.12 -21.78 22.78
N GLN A 256 4.68 -21.37 21.63
CA GLN A 256 3.93 -21.11 20.39
C GLN A 256 3.79 -22.36 19.53
N LEU A 257 4.66 -23.35 19.74
CA LEU A 257 4.73 -24.56 18.93
C LEU A 257 4.03 -25.71 19.66
N ARG A 258 2.79 -26.04 19.24
CA ARG A 258 2.07 -27.22 19.76
C ARG A 258 2.79 -28.52 19.39
N GLY A 259 2.63 -29.58 20.19
CA GLY A 259 3.16 -30.93 19.92
C GLY A 259 4.25 -31.42 20.89
N ASN A 260 4.36 -32.76 20.98
CA ASN A 260 5.14 -33.59 21.93
C ASN A 260 6.59 -33.14 22.19
N ALA A 261 7.17 -33.68 23.28
CA ALA A 261 8.49 -33.38 23.85
C ALA A 261 9.72 -33.70 22.96
N SER A 262 9.54 -33.94 21.66
CA SER A 262 10.65 -34.19 20.73
C SER A 262 11.41 -32.90 20.37
N LYS A 263 12.67 -33.05 19.97
CA LYS A 263 13.54 -31.94 19.57
C LYS A 263 13.00 -31.30 18.28
N LYS A 264 12.65 -30.01 18.35
CA LYS A 264 12.14 -29.22 17.21
C LYS A 264 13.27 -28.39 16.58
N TYR A 265 13.44 -28.51 15.27
CA TYR A 265 14.34 -27.67 14.47
C TYR A 265 13.54 -26.52 13.88
N ILE A 266 13.99 -25.27 13.99
CA ILE A 266 13.17 -24.09 13.64
C ILE A 266 13.88 -23.27 12.56
N CYS A 267 13.14 -22.89 11.53
CA CYS A 267 13.62 -21.94 10.53
C CYS A 267 13.72 -20.54 11.13
N ASP A 268 14.89 -19.92 10.99
CA ASP A 268 15.16 -18.58 11.53
C ASP A 268 14.44 -17.46 10.78
N ARG A 269 13.93 -17.71 9.57
CA ARG A 269 13.13 -16.77 8.77
C ARG A 269 11.64 -16.86 9.13
N CYS A 270 10.97 -17.96 8.78
CA CYS A 270 9.51 -18.11 8.90
C CYS A 270 9.03 -18.57 10.28
N LEU A 271 9.94 -19.02 11.16
CA LEU A 271 9.64 -19.60 12.48
C LEU A 271 8.85 -20.92 12.49
N HIS A 272 8.67 -21.56 11.33
CA HIS A 272 8.11 -22.91 11.28
C HIS A 272 9.08 -23.94 11.88
N TYR A 273 8.54 -25.04 12.39
CA TYR A 273 9.33 -26.10 13.04
C TYR A 273 9.25 -27.43 12.29
N PHE A 274 10.36 -28.15 12.31
CA PHE A 274 10.56 -29.41 11.62
C PHE A 274 11.03 -30.48 12.62
N LYS A 275 10.69 -31.74 12.34
CA LYS A 275 11.09 -32.90 13.16
C LYS A 275 12.55 -33.30 12.95
N THR A 276 13.11 -33.05 11.76
CA THR A 276 14.49 -33.42 11.40
C THR A 276 15.25 -32.21 10.86
N ARG A 277 16.59 -32.28 10.90
CA ARG A 277 17.45 -31.22 10.38
C ARG A 277 17.44 -31.16 8.85
N ASP A 278 17.31 -32.31 8.20
CA ASP A 278 17.28 -32.40 6.73
C ASP A 278 16.05 -31.71 6.15
N LYS A 279 14.87 -31.91 6.76
CA LYS A 279 13.64 -31.18 6.35
C LYS A 279 13.80 -29.67 6.50
N LEU A 280 14.41 -29.21 7.60
CA LEU A 280 14.72 -27.79 7.77
C LEU A 280 15.70 -27.30 6.68
N SER A 281 16.72 -28.09 6.33
CA SER A 281 17.69 -27.72 5.31
C SER A 281 17.05 -27.58 3.93
N SER A 282 16.15 -28.51 3.56
CA SER A 282 15.38 -28.41 2.32
C SER A 282 14.46 -27.19 2.31
N HIS A 283 13.74 -26.96 3.42
CA HIS A 283 12.89 -25.80 3.61
C HIS A 283 13.66 -24.48 3.52
N ASP A 284 14.85 -24.38 4.12
CA ASP A 284 15.63 -23.14 4.19
C ASP A 284 15.97 -22.60 2.79
N VAL A 285 16.17 -23.46 1.79
CA VAL A 285 16.43 -23.05 0.39
C VAL A 285 15.23 -22.32 -0.21
N ASP A 286 14.05 -22.94 -0.15
CA ASP A 286 12.83 -22.35 -0.72
C ASP A 286 12.34 -21.14 0.11
N CYS A 287 12.42 -21.25 1.43
CA CYS A 287 12.07 -20.18 2.36
C CYS A 287 12.99 -18.96 2.19
N ALA A 288 14.29 -19.16 1.93
CA ALA A 288 15.23 -18.07 1.63
C ALA A 288 14.84 -17.28 0.37
N ARG A 289 14.45 -17.99 -0.69
CA ARG A 289 14.11 -17.41 -1.99
C ARG A 289 12.74 -16.72 -2.00
N MET A 290 11.75 -17.33 -1.37
CA MET A 290 10.35 -16.99 -1.60
C MET A 290 9.72 -16.24 -0.43
N ASN A 291 10.03 -16.67 0.80
CA ASN A 291 9.29 -16.21 1.95
C ASN A 291 9.84 -14.87 2.49
N LYS A 292 9.00 -13.84 2.51
CA LYS A 292 9.35 -12.49 2.98
C LYS A 292 8.72 -12.14 4.33
N CYS A 293 7.77 -12.95 4.81
CA CYS A 293 7.00 -12.67 6.01
C CYS A 293 6.72 -13.96 6.81
N THR A 294 5.97 -13.84 7.89
CA THR A 294 5.57 -15.02 8.67
C THR A 294 4.33 -15.61 8.04
N VAL A 295 4.38 -16.88 7.67
CA VAL A 295 3.21 -17.59 7.15
C VAL A 295 2.45 -18.16 8.35
N LEU A 296 1.22 -17.69 8.54
CA LEU A 296 0.29 -18.29 9.50
C LEU A 296 -0.51 -19.36 8.77
N LEU A 297 -0.17 -20.62 9.04
CA LEU A 297 -0.90 -21.74 8.47
C LEU A 297 -2.20 -21.99 9.25
N PRO A 298 -3.29 -22.40 8.57
CA PRO A 298 -4.47 -22.89 9.24
C PRO A 298 -4.12 -24.15 10.05
N ASN A 299 -4.86 -24.36 11.14
CA ASN A 299 -4.80 -25.60 11.92
C ASN A 299 -5.92 -26.55 11.45
N GLU A 300 -5.96 -27.78 11.98
CA GLU A 300 -6.97 -28.78 11.59
C GLU A 300 -8.43 -28.33 11.74
N ASN A 301 -8.73 -27.39 12.64
CA ASN A 301 -10.09 -26.86 12.81
C ASN A 301 -10.40 -25.74 11.79
N ASP A 302 -9.38 -25.06 11.28
CA ASP A 302 -9.48 -23.90 10.40
C ASP A 302 -9.09 -24.20 8.94
N LYS A 303 -8.68 -25.44 8.63
CA LYS A 303 -8.25 -25.84 7.30
C LYS A 303 -9.37 -25.85 6.27
N TRP A 304 -10.63 -25.91 6.69
CA TRP A 304 -11.77 -25.93 5.78
C TRP A 304 -12.29 -24.52 5.50
N LEU A 305 -12.03 -24.04 4.29
CA LEU A 305 -12.60 -22.81 3.77
C LEU A 305 -13.97 -23.11 3.13
N SER A 306 -15.00 -22.43 3.63
CA SER A 306 -16.38 -22.56 3.17
C SER A 306 -17.11 -21.22 3.38
N PHE A 307 -18.27 -21.07 2.78
CA PHE A 307 -19.10 -19.89 3.05
C PHE A 307 -19.55 -19.88 4.53
N ARG A 308 -19.26 -18.79 5.24
CA ARG A 308 -19.63 -18.60 6.66
C ARG A 308 -20.38 -17.29 6.93
N ASN A 309 -20.37 -16.35 5.98
CA ASN A 309 -20.82 -14.97 6.17
C ASN A 309 -22.32 -14.78 5.89
N TYR A 310 -23.17 -15.61 6.51
CA TYR A 310 -24.62 -15.60 6.28
C TYR A 310 -25.30 -14.27 6.64
N ASN A 311 -24.71 -13.49 7.54
CA ASN A 311 -25.19 -12.15 7.88
C ASN A 311 -25.12 -11.18 6.70
N ARG A 312 -24.19 -11.38 5.76
CA ARG A 312 -24.02 -10.53 4.56
C ARG A 312 -25.13 -10.71 3.51
N LYS A 313 -26.04 -11.67 3.74
CA LYS A 313 -27.27 -11.82 2.96
C LYS A 313 -28.32 -10.76 3.27
N LYS A 314 -28.14 -9.98 4.34
CA LYS A 314 -29.07 -8.91 4.74
C LYS A 314 -28.59 -7.60 4.16
N ARG A 315 -29.46 -6.86 3.48
CA ARG A 315 -29.13 -5.51 2.99
C ARG A 315 -28.68 -4.61 4.13
N LEU A 316 -27.55 -3.92 3.95
CA LEU A 316 -27.08 -2.91 4.89
C LEU A 316 -28.07 -1.74 4.88
N PRO A 317 -28.65 -1.37 6.05
CA PRO A 317 -29.72 -0.37 6.08
C PRO A 317 -29.23 1.06 5.86
N PHE A 318 -27.98 1.34 6.24
CA PHE A 318 -27.34 2.64 6.04
C PHE A 318 -26.04 2.46 5.26
N VAL A 319 -25.88 3.19 4.17
CA VAL A 319 -24.66 3.24 3.37
C VAL A 319 -24.31 4.70 3.08
N VAL A 320 -23.02 5.03 3.12
CA VAL A 320 -22.52 6.37 2.82
C VAL A 320 -21.71 6.31 1.54
N TYR A 321 -22.14 7.07 0.54
CA TYR A 321 -21.40 7.34 -0.68
C TYR A 321 -20.72 8.67 -0.52
N ALA A 322 -19.42 8.75 -0.74
CA ALA A 322 -18.69 9.99 -0.58
C ALA A 322 -17.65 10.12 -1.68
N ASP A 323 -17.41 11.35 -2.09
CA ASP A 323 -16.35 11.72 -3.00
C ASP A 323 -15.69 13.02 -2.53
N LEU A 324 -14.46 13.24 -2.97
CA LEU A 324 -13.68 14.40 -2.59
C LEU A 324 -12.91 14.98 -3.78
N GLU A 325 -12.75 16.29 -3.75
CA GLU A 325 -12.00 17.02 -4.77
C GLU A 325 -10.71 17.58 -4.20
N CYS A 326 -9.64 17.50 -5.00
CA CYS A 326 -8.30 17.93 -4.63
C CYS A 326 -7.80 19.03 -5.55
N ILE A 327 -7.16 20.03 -4.96
CA ILE A 327 -6.29 20.96 -5.67
C ILE A 327 -4.97 20.24 -5.95
N LEU A 328 -4.53 20.32 -7.21
CA LEU A 328 -3.29 19.70 -7.67
C LEU A 328 -2.16 20.74 -7.66
N GLU A 329 -1.56 20.97 -6.50
CA GLU A 329 -0.48 21.94 -6.33
C GLU A 329 0.83 21.37 -6.91
N LYS A 330 1.40 22.04 -7.92
CA LYS A 330 2.67 21.62 -8.53
C LYS A 330 3.82 21.85 -7.57
N THR A 331 4.65 20.84 -7.35
CA THR A 331 5.75 20.86 -6.37
C THR A 331 7.06 21.47 -6.90
N GLY A 332 7.05 22.10 -8.09
CA GLY A 332 8.11 23.02 -8.56
C GLY A 332 9.48 22.41 -8.89
N ILE A 333 9.60 21.09 -8.99
CA ILE A 333 10.86 20.40 -9.34
C ILE A 333 10.73 19.82 -10.75
N ASP A 334 11.11 20.59 -11.76
CA ASP A 334 11.45 20.08 -13.10
C ASP A 334 12.97 19.93 -13.16
N ASP A 335 13.48 18.77 -12.76
CA ASP A 335 14.88 18.39 -12.93
C ASP A 335 14.95 17.00 -13.57
N ASP A 336 15.34 16.96 -14.84
CA ASP A 336 15.47 15.76 -15.68
C ASP A 336 16.49 14.74 -15.13
N HIS A 337 17.26 15.10 -14.09
CA HIS A 337 18.25 14.21 -13.46
C HIS A 337 17.70 13.40 -12.27
N ILE A 338 16.46 13.62 -11.81
CA ILE A 338 15.89 12.93 -10.64
C ILE A 338 14.90 11.84 -11.06
N SER A 339 15.28 10.56 -10.93
CA SER A 339 14.46 9.39 -11.30
C SER A 339 13.09 9.23 -10.58
N ARG A 340 12.87 9.96 -9.48
CA ARG A 340 11.59 10.01 -8.73
C ARG A 340 11.47 11.36 -8.01
N PHE A 341 10.56 12.20 -8.45
CA PHE A 341 10.18 13.42 -7.74
C PHE A 341 8.67 13.41 -7.48
N ASN A 342 8.25 14.08 -6.40
CA ASN A 342 6.84 14.38 -6.22
C ASN A 342 6.51 15.45 -7.26
N TYR A 343 5.59 15.15 -8.17
CA TYR A 343 5.20 16.06 -9.26
C TYR A 343 4.02 16.98 -8.86
N GLN A 344 3.14 16.50 -7.97
CA GLN A 344 1.99 17.23 -7.45
C GLN A 344 1.72 16.88 -5.98
N HIS A 345 1.21 17.86 -5.25
CA HIS A 345 0.66 17.73 -3.90
C HIS A 345 -0.87 17.87 -3.98
N HIS A 346 -1.60 16.83 -3.56
CA HIS A 346 -3.06 16.80 -3.61
C HIS A 346 -3.62 17.38 -2.30
N LYS A 347 -4.15 18.60 -2.35
CA LYS A 347 -4.78 19.26 -1.19
C LYS A 347 -6.30 19.20 -1.34
N VAL A 348 -6.96 18.39 -0.51
CA VAL A 348 -8.43 18.27 -0.52
C VAL A 348 -9.05 19.65 -0.23
N PHE A 349 -10.02 20.06 -1.05
CA PHE A 349 -10.71 21.33 -0.89
C PHE A 349 -12.23 21.21 -0.82
N SER A 350 -12.80 20.08 -1.24
CA SER A 350 -14.23 19.84 -1.17
C SER A 350 -14.51 18.37 -0.89
N ILE A 351 -15.53 18.10 -0.08
CA ILE A 351 -16.04 16.75 0.18
C ILE A 351 -17.55 16.79 0.06
N GLY A 352 -18.12 15.82 -0.65
CA GLY A 352 -19.55 15.59 -0.74
C GLY A 352 -19.86 14.17 -0.30
N TYR A 353 -20.97 13.98 0.42
CA TYR A 353 -21.44 12.65 0.75
C TYR A 353 -22.97 12.55 0.73
N TYR A 354 -23.45 11.37 0.37
CA TYR A 354 -24.85 10.97 0.41
C TYR A 354 -25.01 9.78 1.35
N VAL A 355 -25.89 9.93 2.34
CA VAL A 355 -26.34 8.83 3.20
C VAL A 355 -27.59 8.25 2.58
N ARG A 356 -27.56 6.96 2.25
CA ARG A 356 -28.73 6.19 1.87
C ARG A 356 -29.27 5.43 3.07
N CYS A 357 -30.55 5.63 3.38
CA CYS A 357 -31.31 4.77 4.28
C CYS A 357 -32.26 3.89 3.45
N ASP A 358 -32.15 2.57 3.62
CA ASP A 358 -32.87 1.61 2.78
C ASP A 358 -34.37 1.53 3.07
N PHE A 359 -34.77 1.79 4.32
CA PHE A 359 -36.14 1.58 4.79
C PHE A 359 -36.91 2.88 5.12
N ASP A 360 -36.22 4.02 5.13
CA ASP A 360 -36.83 5.33 5.39
C ASP A 360 -36.11 6.42 4.60
N GLU A 361 -36.71 6.80 3.47
CA GLU A 361 -36.16 7.81 2.55
C GLU A 361 -35.92 9.17 3.24
N THR A 362 -36.70 9.51 4.26
CA THR A 362 -36.56 10.79 4.98
C THR A 362 -35.27 10.87 5.79
N MET A 363 -34.63 9.72 6.03
CA MET A 363 -33.33 9.63 6.68
C MET A 363 -32.16 9.69 5.69
N SER A 364 -32.43 9.57 4.39
CA SER A 364 -31.43 9.79 3.35
C SER A 364 -31.13 11.29 3.22
N MET A 365 -29.86 11.65 3.05
CA MET A 365 -29.46 13.05 2.94
C MET A 365 -28.16 13.23 2.18
N TYR A 366 -28.06 14.32 1.43
CA TYR A 366 -26.80 14.80 0.85
C TYR A 366 -26.25 15.96 1.68
N ALA A 367 -24.94 15.98 1.89
CA ALA A 367 -24.24 17.12 2.44
C ALA A 367 -22.88 17.29 1.77
N SER A 368 -22.44 18.53 1.63
CA SER A 368 -21.11 18.86 1.12
C SER A 368 -20.51 20.05 1.85
N PHE A 369 -19.19 20.15 1.79
CA PHE A 369 -18.46 21.27 2.33
C PHE A 369 -17.21 21.54 1.52
N ARG A 370 -17.08 22.80 1.07
CA ARG A 370 -15.91 23.34 0.39
C ARG A 370 -15.11 24.22 1.34
N GLY A 371 -13.85 23.87 1.59
CA GLY A 371 -12.93 24.63 2.43
C GLY A 371 -11.72 23.82 2.89
N GLU A 372 -10.73 24.48 3.46
CA GLU A 372 -9.47 23.84 3.91
C GLU A 372 -9.69 22.78 4.99
N ASN A 373 -10.74 22.94 5.81
CA ASN A 373 -11.09 22.02 6.89
C ASN A 373 -12.14 20.96 6.48
N CYS A 374 -12.35 20.73 5.18
CA CYS A 374 -13.38 19.82 4.69
C CYS A 374 -13.24 18.39 5.21
N VAL A 375 -12.01 17.88 5.37
CA VAL A 375 -11.73 16.56 5.94
C VAL A 375 -12.16 16.48 7.41
N GLU A 376 -11.81 17.48 8.22
CA GLU A 376 -12.20 17.53 9.64
C GLU A 376 -13.71 17.62 9.79
N TRP A 377 -14.36 18.47 8.97
CA TRP A 377 -15.81 18.57 8.90
C TRP A 377 -16.45 17.22 8.57
N PHE A 378 -15.98 16.51 7.55
CA PHE A 378 -16.53 15.23 7.13
C PHE A 378 -16.40 14.16 8.22
N VAL A 379 -15.25 14.08 8.89
CA VAL A 379 -15.06 13.17 10.04
C VAL A 379 -16.04 13.50 11.17
N GLY A 380 -16.26 14.80 11.45
CA GLY A 380 -17.26 15.26 12.40
C GLY A 380 -18.68 14.86 12.01
N GLU A 381 -19.04 14.95 10.74
CA GLU A 381 -20.33 14.53 10.21
C GLU A 381 -20.55 13.01 10.32
N LEU A 382 -19.53 12.19 10.02
CA LEU A 382 -19.59 10.74 10.23
C LEU A 382 -19.80 10.37 11.71
N TYR A 383 -19.19 11.12 12.63
CA TYR A 383 -19.40 10.91 14.06
C TYR A 383 -20.85 11.23 14.48
N LYS A 384 -21.41 12.35 14.00
CA LYS A 384 -22.83 12.69 14.22
C LYS A 384 -23.77 11.66 13.61
N LEU A 385 -23.48 11.19 12.39
CA LEU A 385 -24.24 10.14 11.71
C LEU A 385 -24.26 8.86 12.54
N THR A 386 -23.11 8.46 13.10
CA THR A 386 -23.00 7.27 13.94
C THR A 386 -23.95 7.35 15.15
N HIS A 387 -24.04 8.50 15.81
CA HIS A 387 -24.99 8.71 16.92
C HIS A 387 -26.46 8.64 16.46
N ARG A 388 -26.79 9.25 15.31
CA ARG A 388 -28.14 9.18 14.73
C ARG A 388 -28.53 7.73 14.43
N VAL A 389 -27.67 6.99 13.72
CA VAL A 389 -27.90 5.60 13.34
C VAL A 389 -28.03 4.70 14.58
N LYS A 390 -27.18 4.90 15.59
CA LYS A 390 -27.29 4.17 16.87
C LYS A 390 -28.64 4.37 17.54
N SER A 391 -29.18 5.58 17.52
CA SER A 391 -30.50 5.87 18.10
C SER A 391 -31.66 5.14 17.42
N VAL A 392 -31.52 4.84 16.12
CA VAL A 392 -32.50 4.06 15.34
C VAL A 392 -32.44 2.58 15.71
N TYR A 393 -31.25 1.98 15.75
CA TYR A 393 -31.08 0.56 16.06
C TYR A 393 -31.47 0.17 17.50
N VAL A 394 -31.55 1.13 18.41
CA VAL A 394 -32.00 0.89 19.80
C VAL A 394 -33.53 0.69 19.87
N LYS A 395 -34.31 1.12 18.86
CA LYS A 395 -35.77 0.95 18.81
C LYS A 395 -36.13 -0.45 18.27
N ASN A 396 -36.41 -1.41 19.15
CA ASN A 396 -36.90 -2.74 18.76
C ASN A 396 -38.30 -2.65 18.11
N LEU A 397 -38.39 -2.88 16.80
CA LEU A 397 -39.66 -2.98 16.06
C LEU A 397 -40.01 -4.46 15.79
N ARG A 398 -41.29 -4.84 16.00
CA ARG A 398 -41.79 -6.18 15.68
C ARG A 398 -41.99 -6.33 14.16
N MET A 399 -41.63 -7.49 13.63
CA MET A 399 -41.72 -7.84 12.20
C MET A 399 -43.19 -8.01 11.76
N ASN A 400 -43.59 -7.43 10.63
CA ASN A 400 -44.93 -7.60 10.04
C ASN A 400 -44.99 -8.86 9.15
N GLN A 401 -46.17 -9.48 9.05
CA GLN A 401 -46.39 -10.68 8.23
C GLN A 401 -46.52 -10.32 6.72
N PHE A 402 -45.93 -11.15 5.85
CA PHE A 402 -46.10 -11.04 4.39
C PHE A 402 -47.57 -11.15 3.99
N THR A 403 -47.97 -10.40 2.97
CA THR A 403 -49.30 -10.54 2.36
C THR A 403 -49.32 -11.67 1.33
N THR A 404 -50.48 -12.28 1.12
CA THR A 404 -50.68 -13.37 0.15
C THR A 404 -50.28 -12.97 -1.28
N LYS A 405 -50.37 -11.68 -1.62
CA LYS A 405 -50.02 -11.13 -2.93
C LYS A 405 -48.50 -11.15 -3.19
N GLN A 406 -47.71 -10.79 -2.19
CA GLN A 406 -46.24 -10.82 -2.26
C GLN A 406 -45.70 -12.25 -2.39
N TRP A 407 -46.43 -13.21 -1.82
CA TRP A 407 -46.15 -14.64 -1.99
C TRP A 407 -46.38 -15.13 -3.42
N GLN A 408 -47.38 -14.57 -4.11
CA GLN A 408 -47.73 -14.97 -5.48
C GLN A 408 -46.75 -14.38 -6.50
N GLU A 409 -46.37 -13.10 -6.36
CA GLU A 409 -45.41 -12.41 -7.22
C GLU A 409 -44.01 -13.06 -7.20
N PHE A 410 -43.67 -13.73 -6.09
CA PHE A 410 -42.41 -14.48 -5.92
C PHE A 410 -42.37 -15.82 -6.67
N VAL A 411 -43.52 -16.46 -6.90
CA VAL A 411 -43.61 -17.81 -7.46
C VAL A 411 -43.59 -17.82 -8.99
N ASP A 412 -43.95 -16.71 -9.63
CA ASP A 412 -44.25 -16.67 -11.07
C ASP A 412 -43.10 -16.13 -11.97
N ALA A 413 -41.95 -15.73 -11.40
CA ALA A 413 -40.85 -15.12 -12.18
C ALA A 413 -39.89 -16.18 -12.78
N THR A 414 -39.73 -16.21 -14.11
CA THR A 414 -39.00 -17.29 -14.81
C THR A 414 -37.84 -16.91 -15.75
N HIS A 415 -37.55 -15.64 -16.07
CA HIS A 415 -36.34 -15.25 -16.81
C HIS A 415 -35.80 -13.85 -16.45
N CYS A 416 -34.48 -13.69 -16.55
CA CYS A 416 -33.72 -12.47 -16.28
C CYS A 416 -33.80 -11.49 -17.46
N HIS A 417 -34.19 -10.24 -17.23
CA HIS A 417 -34.55 -9.35 -18.33
C HIS A 417 -33.40 -8.50 -18.91
N ILE A 418 -32.35 -8.06 -18.20
CA ILE A 418 -31.42 -7.06 -18.79
C ILE A 418 -29.93 -7.18 -18.33
N CYS A 419 -29.17 -8.07 -18.96
CA CYS A 419 -27.91 -7.69 -19.65
C CYS A 419 -26.55 -7.40 -18.94
N GLU A 420 -26.04 -8.29 -18.10
CA GLU A 420 -24.70 -8.89 -18.34
C GLU A 420 -23.51 -8.01 -18.90
N LYS A 421 -22.85 -7.12 -18.10
CA LYS A 421 -21.36 -6.80 -18.03
C LYS A 421 -20.96 -5.31 -17.77
N PRO A 422 -19.70 -5.01 -17.35
CA PRO A 422 -19.30 -3.72 -16.72
C PRO A 422 -18.29 -2.83 -17.52
N SER A 423 -18.19 -1.52 -17.22
CA SER A 423 -16.98 -0.64 -17.23
C SER A 423 -17.33 0.85 -16.96
N SER A 424 -16.38 1.63 -16.39
CA SER A 424 -16.30 3.09 -16.04
C SER A 424 -17.59 3.91 -15.73
N LEU A 425 -17.56 4.85 -14.76
CA LEU A 425 -18.75 5.60 -14.31
C LEU A 425 -19.56 6.23 -15.46
N GLU A 426 -18.92 6.87 -16.44
CA GLU A 426 -19.60 7.44 -17.62
C GLU A 426 -20.36 6.37 -18.43
N LYS A 427 -19.74 5.20 -18.59
CA LYS A 427 -20.30 4.08 -19.33
C LYS A 427 -21.34 3.32 -18.50
N LEU A 428 -21.19 3.21 -17.18
CA LEU A 428 -22.19 2.67 -16.25
C LEU A 428 -23.46 3.49 -16.23
N VAL A 429 -23.33 4.82 -16.17
CA VAL A 429 -24.48 5.73 -16.20
C VAL A 429 -25.20 5.65 -17.54
N SER A 430 -24.48 5.47 -18.66
CA SER A 430 -25.10 5.30 -19.99
C SER A 430 -25.97 4.04 -20.14
N TYR A 431 -25.75 3.02 -19.30
CA TYR A 431 -26.54 1.77 -19.29
C TYR A 431 -27.74 1.83 -18.35
N LEU A 432 -27.82 2.83 -17.48
CA LEU A 432 -28.99 3.03 -16.64
C LEU A 432 -30.07 3.74 -17.45
N ASP A 433 -31.23 3.09 -17.55
CA ASP A 433 -32.44 3.77 -18.00
C ASP A 433 -32.70 4.96 -17.05
N LYS A 434 -33.12 6.11 -17.59
CA LYS A 434 -33.41 7.32 -16.80
C LYS A 434 -34.41 7.07 -15.67
N SER A 435 -35.29 6.08 -15.82
CA SER A 435 -36.23 5.61 -14.79
C SER A 435 -35.56 4.96 -13.57
N LYS A 436 -34.28 4.60 -13.64
CA LYS A 436 -33.51 3.98 -12.55
C LYS A 436 -32.68 4.97 -11.73
N LEU A 437 -32.63 6.25 -12.12
CA LEU A 437 -31.91 7.33 -11.42
C LEU A 437 -32.75 7.95 -10.29
N ASN A 438 -33.25 7.10 -9.40
CA ASN A 438 -34.26 7.47 -8.41
C ASN A 438 -33.70 8.42 -7.34
N ILE A 439 -32.44 8.25 -6.92
CA ILE A 439 -31.80 9.10 -5.92
C ILE A 439 -31.49 10.47 -6.52
N THR A 440 -30.89 10.51 -7.71
CA THR A 440 -30.59 11.78 -8.37
C THR A 440 -31.87 12.57 -8.65
N ARG A 441 -32.95 11.90 -9.08
CA ARG A 441 -34.27 12.54 -9.31
C ARG A 441 -34.89 13.07 -8.03
N SER A 442 -34.79 12.37 -6.89
CA SER A 442 -35.38 12.82 -5.63
C SER A 442 -34.70 14.07 -5.09
N ILE A 443 -33.38 14.20 -5.28
CA ILE A 443 -32.62 15.39 -4.84
C ILE A 443 -32.81 16.59 -5.78
N PHE A 444 -32.96 16.34 -7.09
CA PHE A 444 -33.21 17.38 -8.10
C PHE A 444 -34.69 17.47 -8.51
N PHE A 445 -35.61 17.26 -7.58
CA PHE A 445 -37.06 17.19 -7.84
C PHE A 445 -37.68 18.45 -8.47
N ASN A 446 -37.00 19.60 -8.37
CA ASN A 446 -37.47 20.89 -8.91
C ASN A 446 -37.03 21.15 -10.37
N LEU A 447 -36.17 20.31 -10.95
CA LEU A 447 -35.69 20.49 -12.33
C LEU A 447 -36.69 19.91 -13.33
N ASP A 448 -36.81 20.54 -14.49
CA ASP A 448 -37.58 19.97 -15.60
C ASP A 448 -36.84 18.76 -16.24
N GLU A 449 -37.51 18.02 -17.13
CA GLU A 449 -36.89 16.83 -17.75
C GLU A 449 -35.68 17.12 -18.62
N GLN A 450 -35.62 18.31 -19.25
CA GLN A 450 -34.48 18.69 -20.08
C GLN A 450 -33.29 19.03 -19.19
N GLU A 451 -33.49 19.86 -18.17
CA GLU A 451 -32.47 20.23 -17.19
C GLU A 451 -31.94 19.02 -16.42
N PHE A 452 -32.83 18.12 -16.02
CA PHE A 452 -32.43 16.87 -15.37
C PHE A 452 -31.55 16.02 -16.29
N ALA A 453 -31.90 15.89 -17.58
CA ALA A 453 -31.12 15.12 -18.53
C ALA A 453 -29.66 15.62 -18.67
N PHE A 454 -29.42 16.92 -18.53
CA PHE A 454 -28.05 17.47 -18.52
C PHE A 454 -27.20 16.98 -17.33
N LEU A 455 -27.81 16.63 -16.19
CA LEU A 455 -27.11 16.13 -15.00
C LEU A 455 -27.01 14.60 -14.94
N THR A 456 -27.63 13.89 -15.89
CA THR A 456 -27.59 12.42 -15.98
C THR A 456 -26.38 11.87 -16.73
N ARG A 457 -25.48 12.73 -17.22
CA ARG A 457 -24.18 12.34 -17.77
C ARG A 457 -23.08 12.76 -16.79
N LYS A 458 -21.97 12.03 -16.77
CA LYS A 458 -20.78 12.46 -16.03
C LYS A 458 -20.35 13.85 -16.53
N GLY A 459 -20.18 14.80 -15.60
CA GLY A 459 -19.67 16.12 -15.91
C GLY A 459 -18.18 16.10 -16.29
N VAL A 460 -17.64 17.25 -16.66
CA VAL A 460 -16.20 17.44 -16.92
C VAL A 460 -15.64 18.52 -16.01
N PHE A 461 -14.41 18.35 -15.54
CA PHE A 461 -13.78 19.29 -14.62
C PHE A 461 -12.30 19.51 -14.98
N PRO A 462 -11.78 20.75 -14.95
CA PRO A 462 -10.41 21.05 -15.38
C PRO A 462 -9.42 20.86 -14.23
N TYR A 463 -9.12 19.61 -13.87
CA TYR A 463 -8.30 19.26 -12.71
C TYR A 463 -6.91 19.92 -12.70
N GLU A 464 -6.21 19.88 -13.83
CA GLU A 464 -4.88 20.46 -13.99
C GLU A 464 -4.88 21.99 -13.93
N TYR A 465 -6.00 22.62 -14.31
CA TYR A 465 -6.15 24.05 -14.18
C TYR A 465 -6.34 24.47 -12.73
N VAL A 466 -7.16 23.77 -11.94
CA VAL A 466 -7.48 24.13 -10.54
C VAL A 466 -6.34 23.73 -9.60
N ASN A 467 -5.27 24.53 -9.64
CA ASN A 467 -4.04 24.33 -8.88
C ASN A 467 -3.89 25.24 -7.64
N SER A 468 -4.89 26.06 -7.34
CA SER A 468 -4.93 26.91 -6.14
C SER A 468 -6.38 27.26 -5.77
N PHE A 469 -6.61 27.64 -4.51
CA PHE A 469 -7.94 28.05 -4.03
C PHE A 469 -8.46 29.30 -4.75
N ASP A 470 -7.58 30.22 -5.14
CA ASP A 470 -7.97 31.47 -5.79
C ASP A 470 -8.68 31.24 -7.12
N LYS A 471 -8.33 30.15 -7.84
CA LYS A 471 -8.98 29.78 -9.10
C LYS A 471 -10.45 29.43 -8.94
N LEU A 472 -10.87 28.96 -7.76
CA LEU A 472 -12.28 28.66 -7.49
C LEU A 472 -13.14 29.93 -7.46
N ASN A 473 -12.52 31.10 -7.28
CA ASN A 473 -13.22 32.39 -7.31
C ASN A 473 -13.34 32.98 -8.73
N GLU A 474 -12.77 32.33 -9.75
CA GLU A 474 -12.89 32.79 -11.14
C GLU A 474 -14.35 32.72 -11.62
N THR A 475 -14.80 33.77 -12.30
CA THR A 475 -16.20 33.95 -12.70
C THR A 475 -16.50 33.54 -14.14
N SER A 476 -15.58 32.82 -14.79
CA SER A 476 -15.71 32.34 -16.16
C SER A 476 -15.25 30.90 -16.26
N LEU A 477 -15.91 30.12 -17.12
CA LEU A 477 -15.44 28.78 -17.47
C LEU A 477 -14.05 28.90 -18.13
N PRO A 478 -13.04 28.12 -17.68
CA PRO A 478 -11.72 28.11 -18.29
C PRO A 478 -11.78 27.73 -19.78
N PRO A 479 -10.82 28.19 -20.61
CA PRO A 479 -10.79 27.82 -22.02
C PRO A 479 -10.55 26.32 -22.21
N ARG A 480 -10.89 25.78 -23.39
CA ARG A 480 -10.84 24.33 -23.66
C ARG A 480 -9.46 23.72 -23.40
N GLU A 481 -8.40 24.44 -23.72
CA GLU A 481 -7.01 24.02 -23.53
C GLU A 481 -6.65 23.85 -22.05
N ALA A 482 -7.41 24.46 -21.15
CA ALA A 482 -7.23 24.30 -19.70
C ALA A 482 -7.81 22.99 -19.15
N PHE A 483 -8.54 22.22 -19.97
CA PHE A 483 -9.07 20.90 -19.60
C PHE A 483 -8.15 19.74 -20.04
N TYR A 484 -6.93 20.03 -20.49
CA TYR A 484 -5.93 19.01 -20.81
C TYR A 484 -5.71 18.05 -19.64
N SER A 485 -5.79 16.74 -19.90
CA SER A 485 -5.52 15.73 -18.88
C SER A 485 -4.14 15.10 -19.09
N SER A 486 -3.28 15.27 -18.10
CA SER A 486 -1.97 14.60 -18.05
C SER A 486 -2.08 13.08 -17.84
N LEU A 487 -3.23 12.61 -17.33
CA LEU A 487 -3.51 11.19 -17.10
C LEU A 487 -3.74 10.43 -18.42
N THR A 488 -4.49 11.03 -19.34
CA THR A 488 -4.79 10.45 -20.66
C THR A 488 -3.83 10.95 -21.74
N GLY A 489 -3.17 12.09 -21.51
CA GLY A 489 -2.32 12.75 -22.49
C GLY A 489 -3.10 13.48 -23.58
N GLU A 490 -4.39 13.73 -23.37
CA GLU A 490 -5.34 14.23 -24.36
C GLU A 490 -6.05 15.51 -23.88
N ASP A 491 -6.41 16.37 -24.84
CA ASP A 491 -7.33 17.49 -24.62
C ASP A 491 -8.78 16.98 -24.51
N ILE A 492 -9.63 17.76 -23.85
CA ILE A 492 -11.08 17.50 -23.82
C ILE A 492 -11.69 17.52 -25.23
N SER A 493 -12.68 16.65 -25.46
CA SER A 493 -13.43 16.64 -26.72
C SER A 493 -14.25 17.93 -26.90
N VAL A 494 -14.56 18.27 -28.17
CA VAL A 494 -15.40 19.44 -28.49
C VAL A 494 -16.78 19.31 -27.84
N ASP A 495 -17.36 18.11 -27.91
CA ASP A 495 -18.71 17.84 -27.42
C ASP A 495 -18.78 17.96 -25.88
N ASP A 496 -17.73 17.50 -25.18
CA ASP A 496 -17.67 17.59 -23.71
C ASP A 496 -17.45 19.01 -23.22
N TYR A 497 -16.63 19.79 -23.93
CA TYR A 497 -16.46 21.21 -23.60
C TYR A 497 -17.74 22.02 -23.89
N GLN A 498 -18.45 21.70 -24.97
CA GLN A 498 -19.76 22.29 -25.24
C GLN A 498 -20.75 21.95 -24.12
N HIS A 499 -20.78 20.70 -23.67
CA HIS A 499 -21.59 20.28 -22.54
C HIS A 499 -21.27 21.06 -21.26
N ALA A 500 -19.99 21.25 -20.93
CA ALA A 500 -19.56 22.08 -19.80
C ALA A 500 -20.07 23.52 -19.91
N THR A 501 -20.00 24.09 -21.11
CA THR A 501 -20.48 25.44 -21.42
C THR A 501 -22.00 25.55 -21.22
N ASP A 502 -22.75 24.57 -21.70
CA ASP A 502 -24.20 24.52 -21.55
C ASP A 502 -24.61 24.41 -20.08
N VAL A 503 -23.93 23.56 -19.31
CA VAL A 503 -24.15 23.43 -17.85
C VAL A 503 -23.86 24.75 -17.14
N TRP A 504 -22.73 25.40 -17.44
CA TRP A 504 -22.36 26.68 -16.85
C TRP A 504 -23.44 27.75 -17.06
N GLN A 505 -23.92 27.88 -18.31
CA GLN A 505 -24.93 28.88 -18.67
C GLN A 505 -26.31 28.55 -18.09
N ARG A 506 -26.76 27.30 -18.21
CA ARG A 506 -28.13 26.89 -17.90
C ARG A 506 -28.40 26.86 -16.40
N PHE A 507 -27.42 26.42 -15.61
CA PHE A 507 -27.49 26.42 -14.15
C PHE A 507 -27.04 27.74 -13.50
N ARG A 508 -26.77 28.77 -14.31
CA ARG A 508 -26.38 30.12 -13.86
C ARG A 508 -25.22 30.09 -12.86
N ILE A 509 -24.18 29.34 -13.22
CA ILE A 509 -22.97 29.19 -12.42
C ILE A 509 -22.22 30.52 -12.39
N ASN A 510 -21.88 31.00 -11.19
CA ASN A 510 -21.25 32.31 -11.01
C ASN A 510 -19.74 32.21 -10.83
N THR A 511 -19.26 31.12 -10.23
CA THR A 511 -17.84 30.89 -9.96
C THR A 511 -17.43 29.46 -10.32
N LEU A 512 -16.14 29.25 -10.55
CA LEU A 512 -15.58 27.91 -10.78
C LEU A 512 -15.76 27.01 -9.55
N GLY A 513 -15.85 27.60 -8.35
CA GLY A 513 -16.27 26.92 -7.14
C GLY A 513 -17.70 26.38 -7.27
N ASP A 514 -18.67 27.20 -7.67
CA ASP A 514 -20.07 26.76 -7.81
C ASP A 514 -20.20 25.64 -8.85
N TYR A 515 -19.41 25.71 -9.92
CA TYR A 515 -19.29 24.62 -10.90
C TYR A 515 -18.78 23.33 -10.26
N SER A 516 -17.72 23.43 -9.46
CA SER A 516 -17.13 22.30 -8.72
C SER A 516 -18.12 21.67 -7.73
N ASP A 517 -18.90 22.47 -7.01
CA ASP A 517 -19.90 21.96 -6.07
C ASP A 517 -21.02 21.20 -6.79
N LEU A 518 -21.48 21.73 -7.93
CA LEU A 518 -22.48 21.03 -8.76
C LEU A 518 -21.92 19.74 -9.33
N TYR A 519 -20.69 19.78 -9.87
CA TYR A 519 -19.96 18.62 -10.39
C TYR A 519 -19.83 17.52 -9.32
N LEU A 520 -19.34 17.86 -8.13
CA LEU A 520 -19.16 16.91 -7.03
C LEU A 520 -20.51 16.36 -6.53
N LYS A 521 -21.55 17.20 -6.49
CA LYS A 521 -22.90 16.75 -6.14
C LYS A 521 -23.43 15.74 -7.16
N THR A 522 -23.29 16.01 -8.46
CA THR A 522 -23.72 15.05 -9.49
C THR A 522 -22.92 13.76 -9.42
N ASP A 523 -21.60 13.82 -9.24
CA ASP A 523 -20.76 12.62 -9.19
C ASP A 523 -21.11 11.73 -7.99
N VAL A 524 -21.33 12.31 -6.80
CA VAL A 524 -21.75 11.55 -5.61
C VAL A 524 -23.13 10.92 -5.79
N LEU A 525 -24.08 11.63 -6.39
CA LEU A 525 -25.45 11.13 -6.56
C LEU A 525 -25.53 10.06 -7.65
N LEU A 526 -24.83 10.24 -8.77
CA LEU A 526 -24.71 9.24 -9.82
C LEU A 526 -23.98 8.00 -9.32
N LEU A 527 -22.92 8.15 -8.51
CA LEU A 527 -22.25 7.04 -7.85
C LEU A 527 -23.20 6.28 -6.93
N ALA A 528 -24.01 6.98 -6.15
CA ALA A 528 -25.01 6.36 -5.28
C ALA A 528 -26.06 5.58 -6.09
N ASP A 529 -26.62 6.14 -7.15
CA ASP A 529 -27.57 5.45 -8.03
C ASP A 529 -26.95 4.19 -8.67
N VAL A 530 -25.73 4.32 -9.20
CA VAL A 530 -24.99 3.20 -9.81
C VAL A 530 -24.72 2.09 -8.80
N PHE A 531 -24.24 2.44 -7.60
CA PHE A 531 -23.89 1.44 -6.61
C PHE A 531 -25.11 0.82 -5.93
N GLU A 532 -26.18 1.58 -5.69
CA GLU A 532 -27.45 0.99 -5.21
C GLU A 532 -28.02 0.01 -6.25
N ASN A 533 -27.98 0.35 -7.55
CA ASN A 533 -28.40 -0.58 -8.59
C ASN A 533 -27.50 -1.83 -8.65
N PHE A 534 -26.18 -1.66 -8.44
CA PHE A 534 -25.25 -2.77 -8.32
C PHE A 534 -25.55 -3.63 -7.08
N ARG A 535 -25.89 -3.02 -5.94
CA ARG A 535 -26.31 -3.74 -4.72
C ARG A 535 -27.56 -4.56 -4.96
N ASP A 536 -28.56 -3.99 -5.63
CA ASP A 536 -29.79 -4.69 -6.03
C ASP A 536 -29.46 -5.90 -6.90
N THR A 537 -28.70 -5.67 -7.97
CA THR A 537 -28.26 -6.72 -8.91
C THR A 537 -27.50 -7.84 -8.21
N CYS A 538 -26.58 -7.50 -7.31
CA CYS A 538 -25.80 -8.46 -6.52
C CYS A 538 -26.63 -9.24 -5.50
N MET A 539 -27.58 -8.57 -4.85
CA MET A 539 -28.52 -9.19 -3.93
C MET A 539 -29.46 -10.15 -4.65
N GLU A 540 -29.92 -9.81 -5.85
CA GLU A 540 -30.75 -10.69 -6.67
C GLU A 540 -29.95 -11.87 -7.21
N SER A 541 -28.77 -11.62 -7.78
CA SER A 541 -27.96 -12.63 -8.48
C SER A 541 -27.28 -13.62 -7.53
N TYR A 542 -26.75 -13.12 -6.41
CA TYR A 542 -25.91 -13.91 -5.51
C TYR A 542 -26.43 -13.91 -4.08
N GLY A 543 -27.49 -13.16 -3.76
CA GLY A 543 -28.06 -13.08 -2.41
C GLY A 543 -27.05 -12.60 -1.37
N LEU A 544 -26.14 -11.72 -1.76
CA LEU A 544 -25.11 -11.10 -0.94
C LEU A 544 -25.06 -9.61 -1.27
N ASP A 545 -25.00 -8.78 -0.24
CA ASP A 545 -24.88 -7.34 -0.41
C ASP A 545 -23.40 -6.96 -0.59
N PRO A 546 -23.00 -6.36 -1.73
CA PRO A 546 -21.61 -6.03 -2.00
C PRO A 546 -21.09 -4.93 -1.05
N ALA A 547 -21.97 -4.17 -0.38
CA ALA A 547 -21.56 -3.14 0.58
C ALA A 547 -20.87 -3.68 1.85
N TYR A 548 -20.94 -4.99 2.14
CA TYR A 548 -20.14 -5.60 3.23
C TYR A 548 -18.66 -5.82 2.88
N TYR A 549 -18.29 -5.63 1.61
CA TYR A 549 -16.98 -6.04 1.10
C TYR A 549 -16.17 -4.81 0.71
N VAL A 550 -14.92 -4.79 1.12
CA VAL A 550 -13.98 -3.72 0.76
C VAL A 550 -13.61 -3.79 -0.73
N THR A 551 -13.62 -4.99 -1.31
CA THR A 551 -13.21 -5.21 -2.70
C THR A 551 -14.14 -6.18 -3.41
N LEU A 552 -14.30 -5.99 -4.73
CA LEU A 552 -15.09 -6.89 -5.57
C LEU A 552 -14.54 -8.33 -5.58
N PRO A 553 -13.22 -8.59 -5.64
CA PRO A 553 -12.69 -9.96 -5.53
C PRO A 553 -13.12 -10.69 -4.25
N SER A 554 -13.16 -9.99 -3.11
CA SER A 554 -13.64 -10.58 -1.85
C SER A 554 -15.12 -10.93 -1.92
N TYR A 555 -15.92 -10.08 -2.55
CA TYR A 555 -17.34 -10.34 -2.80
C TYR A 555 -17.53 -11.57 -3.72
N THR A 556 -16.84 -11.60 -4.86
CA THR A 556 -16.97 -12.70 -5.83
C THR A 556 -16.51 -14.03 -5.24
N TRP A 557 -15.51 -14.01 -4.34
CA TRP A 557 -15.06 -15.20 -3.64
C TRP A 557 -16.13 -15.78 -2.70
N ASP A 558 -16.75 -14.93 -1.87
CA ASP A 558 -17.86 -15.36 -1.00
C ASP A 558 -19.09 -15.79 -1.80
N ALA A 559 -19.40 -15.11 -2.91
CA ALA A 559 -20.46 -15.49 -3.83
C ALA A 559 -20.22 -16.88 -4.44
N MET A 560 -18.99 -17.17 -4.89
CA MET A 560 -18.60 -18.48 -5.40
C MET A 560 -18.74 -19.57 -4.33
N LEU A 561 -18.21 -19.35 -3.12
CA LEU A 561 -18.32 -20.32 -2.02
C LEU A 561 -19.78 -20.60 -1.64
N LYS A 562 -20.63 -19.56 -1.65
CA LYS A 562 -22.05 -19.69 -1.34
C LYS A 562 -22.80 -20.47 -2.41
N ASN A 563 -22.60 -20.12 -3.68
CA ASN A 563 -23.36 -20.67 -4.80
C ASN A 563 -22.99 -22.12 -5.08
N THR A 564 -21.71 -22.46 -4.96
CA THR A 564 -21.23 -23.82 -5.21
C THR A 564 -21.39 -24.73 -3.99
N GLY A 565 -21.42 -24.16 -2.77
CA GLY A 565 -21.37 -24.93 -1.53
C GLY A 565 -20.05 -25.68 -1.32
N VAL A 566 -19.04 -25.42 -2.15
CA VAL A 566 -17.75 -26.11 -2.11
C VAL A 566 -17.02 -25.85 -0.79
N ARG A 567 -16.22 -26.82 -0.37
CA ARG A 567 -15.32 -26.71 0.77
C ARG A 567 -13.90 -26.96 0.30
N PHE A 568 -13.08 -25.92 0.32
CA PHE A 568 -11.65 -26.07 0.01
C PHE A 568 -10.90 -26.49 1.26
N GLU A 569 -10.01 -27.47 1.13
CA GLU A 569 -8.97 -27.71 2.13
C GLU A 569 -7.81 -26.75 1.88
N LEU A 570 -7.46 -25.98 2.89
CA LEU A 570 -6.28 -25.12 2.89
C LEU A 570 -5.06 -25.94 3.30
N LEU A 571 -3.93 -25.68 2.66
CA LEU A 571 -2.67 -26.32 2.99
C LEU A 571 -2.25 -25.98 4.43
N THR A 572 -2.03 -27.03 5.23
CA THR A 572 -1.57 -26.93 6.63
C THR A 572 -0.07 -27.21 6.78
N ASP A 573 0.61 -27.59 5.69
CA ASP A 573 2.06 -27.82 5.61
C ASP A 573 2.74 -26.70 4.83
N ILE A 574 3.76 -26.08 5.43
CA ILE A 574 4.49 -24.97 4.80
C ILE A 574 5.29 -25.43 3.59
N ASP A 575 5.76 -26.68 3.57
CA ASP A 575 6.55 -27.19 2.46
C ASP A 575 5.65 -27.40 1.23
N MET A 576 4.39 -27.82 1.43
CA MET A 576 3.40 -27.86 0.34
C MET A 576 3.11 -26.46 -0.20
N VAL A 577 2.94 -25.47 0.67
CA VAL A 577 2.71 -24.08 0.25
C VAL A 577 3.87 -23.59 -0.61
N LEU A 578 5.12 -23.76 -0.16
CA LEU A 578 6.30 -23.34 -0.91
C LEU A 578 6.46 -24.10 -2.23
N PHE A 579 6.14 -25.40 -2.23
CA PHE A 579 6.14 -26.23 -3.43
C PHE A 579 5.15 -25.72 -4.48
N ILE A 580 3.90 -25.44 -4.08
CA ILE A 580 2.86 -24.89 -4.96
C ILE A 580 3.22 -23.47 -5.41
N GLU A 581 3.64 -22.59 -4.50
CA GLU A 581 4.07 -21.23 -4.87
C GLU A 581 5.20 -21.27 -5.90
N ARG A 582 6.12 -22.26 -5.81
CA ARG A 582 7.21 -22.42 -6.77
C ARG A 582 6.71 -22.91 -8.12
N GLY A 583 5.54 -23.55 -8.20
CA GLY A 583 4.86 -23.94 -9.43
C GLY A 583 4.02 -22.82 -10.06
N ILE A 584 3.60 -21.81 -9.30
CA ILE A 584 2.75 -20.73 -9.82
C ILE A 584 3.51 -19.93 -10.90
N ARG A 585 2.86 -19.77 -12.06
CA ARG A 585 3.31 -18.94 -13.18
C ARG A 585 2.21 -17.93 -13.51
N GLY A 586 2.61 -16.73 -13.94
CA GLY A 586 1.67 -15.71 -14.43
C GLY A 586 1.32 -15.93 -15.90
N GLY A 587 0.62 -14.95 -16.49
CA GLY A 587 0.40 -14.92 -17.94
C GLY A 587 1.73 -14.81 -18.71
N LEU A 588 1.86 -15.59 -19.78
CA LEU A 588 3.02 -15.51 -20.66
C LEU A 588 2.87 -14.32 -21.61
N SER A 589 3.86 -13.43 -21.61
CA SER A 589 3.95 -12.33 -22.57
C SER A 589 5.27 -12.48 -23.31
N GLN A 590 5.19 -12.83 -24.59
CA GLN A 590 6.34 -13.10 -25.45
C GLN A 590 6.20 -12.37 -26.78
N CYS A 591 7.33 -11.88 -27.29
CA CYS A 591 7.44 -11.32 -28.62
C CYS A 591 8.40 -12.20 -29.43
N SER A 592 7.83 -13.15 -30.18
CA SER A 592 8.60 -14.10 -30.99
C SER A 592 9.13 -13.47 -32.28
N HIS A 593 8.43 -12.46 -32.80
CA HIS A 593 8.85 -11.64 -33.94
C HIS A 593 8.82 -10.15 -33.58
N ARG A 594 9.96 -9.46 -33.70
CA ARG A 594 10.12 -8.08 -33.20
C ARG A 594 9.22 -7.05 -33.88
N TYR A 595 8.95 -7.22 -35.16
CA TYR A 595 8.14 -6.28 -35.94
C TYR A 595 7.51 -6.97 -37.14
N ALA A 596 6.19 -6.96 -37.23
CA ALA A 596 5.47 -7.39 -38.42
C ALA A 596 4.59 -6.23 -38.90
N ARG A 597 4.50 -6.08 -40.23
CA ARG A 597 3.67 -5.07 -40.87
C ARG A 597 2.87 -5.73 -41.97
N ALA A 598 1.54 -5.62 -41.87
CA ALA A 598 0.66 -6.05 -42.94
C ALA A 598 0.86 -5.18 -44.19
N ASN A 599 0.86 -5.81 -45.37
CA ASN A 599 0.81 -5.15 -46.66
C ASN A 599 -0.53 -5.45 -47.33
N ASN A 600 -1.56 -4.63 -47.09
CA ASN A 600 -2.85 -4.81 -47.74
C ASN A 600 -3.47 -3.47 -48.15
N VAL A 601 -4.46 -3.52 -49.03
CA VAL A 601 -5.06 -2.34 -49.69
C VAL A 601 -5.76 -1.37 -48.73
N TYR A 602 -6.03 -1.77 -47.50
CA TYR A 602 -6.75 -0.95 -46.51
C TYR A 602 -5.81 -0.09 -45.65
N VAL A 603 -4.50 -0.28 -45.73
CA VAL A 603 -3.54 0.53 -44.97
C VAL A 603 -2.88 1.60 -45.86
N PRO A 604 -2.64 2.83 -45.36
CA PRO A 604 -2.08 3.94 -46.15
C PRO A 604 -0.71 3.67 -46.78
N THR A 605 -0.02 2.62 -46.34
CA THR A 605 1.35 2.29 -46.75
C THR A 605 1.42 1.04 -47.61
N PHE A 606 0.32 0.72 -48.29
CA PHE A 606 0.25 -0.40 -49.22
C PHE A 606 1.26 -0.25 -50.36
N ASP A 607 2.00 -1.32 -50.62
CA ASP A 607 2.99 -1.41 -51.69
C ASP A 607 2.56 -2.53 -52.66
N PRO A 608 2.08 -2.20 -53.88
CA PRO A 608 1.61 -3.19 -54.85
C PRO A 608 2.73 -4.08 -55.40
N SER A 609 4.00 -3.74 -55.17
CA SER A 609 5.15 -4.56 -55.56
C SER A 609 5.43 -5.72 -54.59
N LYS A 610 4.81 -5.71 -53.39
CA LYS A 610 4.99 -6.74 -52.36
C LYS A 610 3.76 -7.66 -52.25
N PRO A 611 3.96 -8.91 -51.80
CA PRO A 611 2.84 -9.81 -51.53
C PRO A 611 1.84 -9.19 -50.56
N ILE A 612 0.55 -9.46 -50.79
CA ILE A 612 -0.51 -9.04 -49.88
C ILE A 612 -0.39 -9.85 -48.58
N SER A 613 -0.44 -9.18 -47.43
CA SER A 613 -0.41 -9.80 -46.10
C SER A 613 -1.34 -9.09 -45.12
N TYR A 614 -1.87 -9.87 -44.19
CA TYR A 614 -2.79 -9.41 -43.13
C TYR A 614 -2.22 -9.78 -41.76
N LEU A 615 -2.56 -9.00 -40.75
CA LEU A 615 -2.35 -9.35 -39.35
C LEU A 615 -3.70 -9.69 -38.75
N MET A 616 -3.78 -10.83 -38.08
CA MET A 616 -4.99 -11.30 -37.42
C MET A 616 -4.78 -11.28 -35.91
N TYR A 617 -5.73 -10.68 -35.19
CA TYR A 617 -5.73 -10.64 -33.73
C TYR A 617 -6.67 -11.71 -33.21
N PHE A 618 -6.16 -12.57 -32.33
CA PHE A 618 -6.95 -13.57 -31.62
C PHE A 618 -6.92 -13.27 -30.13
N ASP A 619 -8.08 -13.35 -29.51
CA ASP A 619 -8.26 -13.21 -28.07
C ASP A 619 -9.17 -14.34 -27.59
N VAL A 620 -8.77 -15.00 -26.49
CA VAL A 620 -9.55 -16.09 -25.92
C VAL A 620 -10.55 -15.51 -24.95
N ASN A 621 -11.84 -15.63 -25.29
CA ASN A 621 -12.94 -15.19 -24.44
C ASN A 621 -12.88 -15.89 -23.07
N ASN A 622 -12.60 -15.12 -22.01
CA ASN A 622 -12.57 -15.59 -20.63
C ASN A 622 -11.65 -16.82 -20.40
N LEU A 623 -10.39 -16.74 -20.85
CA LEU A 623 -9.39 -17.80 -20.74
C LEU A 623 -9.32 -18.44 -19.34
N TYR A 624 -9.23 -17.63 -18.27
CA TYR A 624 -9.14 -18.16 -16.90
C TYR A 624 -10.47 -18.77 -16.43
N GLY A 625 -11.62 -18.22 -16.83
CA GLY A 625 -12.90 -18.82 -16.53
C GLY A 625 -13.05 -20.19 -17.19
N TRP A 626 -12.59 -20.34 -18.44
CA TRP A 626 -12.51 -21.65 -19.10
C TRP A 626 -11.59 -22.62 -18.35
N ALA A 627 -10.39 -22.17 -17.97
CA ALA A 627 -9.46 -22.99 -17.19
C ALA A 627 -10.03 -23.40 -15.81
N MET A 628 -10.89 -22.57 -15.22
CA MET A 628 -11.59 -22.89 -13.96
C MET A 628 -12.74 -23.89 -14.11
N MET A 629 -13.18 -24.21 -15.34
CA MET A 629 -14.15 -25.28 -15.60
C MET A 629 -13.50 -26.66 -15.71
N GLU A 630 -12.17 -26.72 -15.80
CA GLU A 630 -11.43 -27.97 -15.81
C GLU A 630 -11.37 -28.61 -14.40
N PRO A 631 -11.16 -29.94 -14.31
CA PRO A 631 -10.83 -30.60 -13.05
C PRO A 631 -9.63 -29.96 -12.34
N LEU A 632 -9.88 -29.35 -11.17
CA LEU A 632 -8.90 -28.65 -10.35
C LEU A 632 -8.84 -29.25 -8.93
N PRO A 633 -7.65 -29.29 -8.29
CA PRO A 633 -7.52 -29.80 -6.95
C PRO A 633 -8.15 -28.87 -5.92
N TYR A 634 -8.95 -29.42 -5.01
CA TYR A 634 -9.66 -28.63 -3.98
C TYR A 634 -9.51 -29.17 -2.55
N GLY A 635 -8.99 -30.38 -2.35
CA GLY A 635 -8.71 -30.95 -1.04
C GLY A 635 -8.03 -32.32 -1.06
N GLU A 636 -7.88 -32.90 0.13
CA GLU A 636 -7.18 -34.17 0.41
C GLU A 636 -5.68 -34.15 0.06
N PHE A 637 -5.05 -32.99 0.30
CA PHE A 637 -3.64 -32.79 -0.04
C PHE A 637 -2.73 -33.62 0.86
N HIS A 638 -1.93 -34.50 0.26
CA HIS A 638 -0.89 -35.26 0.95
C HIS A 638 0.37 -35.41 0.08
N TRP A 639 1.52 -35.58 0.74
CA TRP A 639 2.74 -35.97 0.05
C TRP A 639 2.68 -37.44 -0.36
N ILE A 640 3.40 -37.79 -1.42
CA ILE A 640 3.64 -39.17 -1.83
C ILE A 640 5.09 -39.50 -1.47
N ASP A 641 5.28 -40.47 -0.58
CA ASP A 641 6.61 -40.79 -0.01
C ASP A 641 7.51 -41.56 -1.00
N ASN A 642 6.94 -42.33 -1.92
CA ASN A 642 7.68 -43.09 -2.93
C ASN A 642 7.08 -42.87 -4.32
N VAL A 643 7.89 -42.30 -5.21
CA VAL A 643 7.55 -42.01 -6.62
C VAL A 643 8.33 -42.89 -7.60
N ASP A 644 9.10 -43.86 -7.10
CA ASP A 644 9.88 -44.77 -7.93
C ASP A 644 8.95 -45.59 -8.82
N GLY A 645 9.10 -45.45 -10.14
CA GLY A 645 8.24 -46.13 -11.12
C GLY A 645 6.86 -45.51 -11.31
N PHE A 646 6.61 -44.30 -10.79
CA PHE A 646 5.38 -43.56 -11.10
C PHE A 646 5.35 -43.16 -12.58
N ASP A 647 4.43 -43.73 -13.34
CA ASP A 647 4.19 -43.37 -14.74
C ASP A 647 3.04 -42.38 -14.86
N VAL A 648 3.39 -41.11 -15.12
CA VAL A 648 2.42 -40.04 -15.30
C VAL A 648 1.49 -40.28 -16.49
N MET A 649 1.93 -41.00 -17.52
CA MET A 649 1.13 -41.27 -18.72
C MET A 649 0.04 -42.31 -18.47
N SER A 650 0.13 -43.05 -17.37
CA SER A 650 -0.87 -44.05 -16.96
C SER A 650 -2.08 -43.44 -16.22
N VAL A 651 -1.98 -42.20 -15.77
CA VAL A 651 -3.05 -41.52 -15.01
C VAL A 651 -4.11 -40.98 -15.96
N PRO A 652 -5.40 -41.31 -15.81
CA PRO A 652 -6.45 -40.72 -16.64
C PRO A 652 -6.57 -39.19 -16.46
N VAL A 653 -6.93 -38.50 -17.56
CA VAL A 653 -7.13 -37.04 -17.58
C VAL A 653 -8.31 -36.62 -16.67
N ASP A 654 -9.28 -37.51 -16.52
CA ASP A 654 -10.49 -37.39 -15.71
C ASP A 654 -10.38 -38.12 -14.36
N SER A 655 -9.17 -38.45 -13.91
CA SER A 655 -8.97 -39.10 -12.61
C SER A 655 -9.47 -38.22 -11.46
N ASP A 656 -10.13 -38.84 -10.48
CA ASP A 656 -10.53 -38.19 -9.23
C ASP A 656 -9.32 -37.71 -8.39
N VAL A 657 -8.13 -38.25 -8.67
CA VAL A 657 -6.88 -37.91 -7.98
C VAL A 657 -5.92 -37.26 -8.96
N GLY A 658 -5.59 -35.98 -8.70
CA GLY A 658 -4.60 -35.23 -9.46
C GLY A 658 -3.23 -35.22 -8.79
N TYR A 659 -2.17 -35.05 -9.60
CA TYR A 659 -0.78 -35.01 -9.14
C TYR A 659 -0.09 -33.71 -9.53
N ILE A 660 0.68 -33.13 -8.61
CA ILE A 660 1.59 -32.01 -8.89
C ILE A 660 3.00 -32.50 -8.62
N LEU A 661 3.85 -32.45 -9.64
CA LEU A 661 5.14 -33.13 -9.67
C LEU A 661 6.28 -32.11 -9.73
N GLU A 662 7.39 -32.40 -9.05
CA GLU A 662 8.69 -31.76 -9.31
C GLU A 662 9.48 -32.67 -10.25
N VAL A 663 9.81 -32.18 -11.44
CA VAL A 663 10.44 -32.98 -12.51
C VAL A 663 11.61 -32.23 -13.14
N ASP A 664 12.58 -32.99 -13.64
CA ASP A 664 13.61 -32.47 -14.54
C ASP A 664 13.17 -32.71 -15.99
N LEU A 665 13.18 -31.66 -16.80
CA LEU A 665 12.73 -31.68 -18.20
C LEU A 665 13.91 -31.44 -19.13
N THR A 666 14.20 -32.41 -19.99
CA THR A 666 15.08 -32.21 -21.13
C THR A 666 14.29 -31.65 -22.30
N TYR A 667 14.88 -30.71 -23.06
CA TYR A 667 14.26 -30.16 -24.27
C TYR A 667 15.05 -30.60 -25.51
N PRO A 668 14.65 -31.69 -26.20
CA PRO A 668 15.40 -32.23 -27.32
C PRO A 668 15.62 -31.22 -28.44
N HIS A 669 16.83 -31.17 -28.99
CA HIS A 669 17.18 -30.27 -30.09
C HIS A 669 16.28 -30.41 -31.33
N VAL A 670 15.75 -31.62 -31.57
CA VAL A 670 14.83 -31.88 -32.69
C VAL A 670 13.52 -31.09 -32.61
N LEU A 671 13.17 -30.56 -31.43
CA LEU A 671 11.95 -29.75 -31.21
C LEU A 671 12.22 -28.25 -31.26
N HIS A 672 13.48 -27.81 -31.40
CA HIS A 672 13.83 -26.40 -31.27
C HIS A 672 13.20 -25.55 -32.39
N ASP A 673 13.26 -26.02 -33.63
CA ASP A 673 12.72 -25.29 -34.78
C ASP A 673 11.19 -25.20 -34.72
N SER A 674 10.51 -26.28 -34.32
CA SER A 674 9.04 -26.32 -34.24
C SER A 674 8.47 -25.53 -33.06
N HIS A 675 9.24 -25.37 -31.98
CA HIS A 675 8.77 -24.72 -30.75
C HIS A 675 9.40 -23.34 -30.51
N TYR A 676 10.23 -22.84 -31.44
CA TYR A 676 10.94 -21.58 -31.28
C TYR A 676 10.02 -20.40 -30.92
N ASP A 677 8.83 -20.36 -31.52
CA ASP A 677 7.88 -19.27 -31.30
C ASP A 677 7.19 -19.34 -29.95
N LEU A 678 6.98 -20.54 -29.40
CA LEU A 678 6.30 -20.75 -28.12
C LEU A 678 6.84 -21.98 -27.36
N PRO A 679 8.04 -21.89 -26.74
CA PRO A 679 8.59 -22.98 -25.95
C PRO A 679 7.72 -23.32 -24.74
N PHE A 680 7.46 -24.61 -24.51
CA PHE A 680 6.80 -25.10 -23.30
C PHE A 680 7.59 -24.86 -22.01
N CYS A 681 6.87 -24.90 -20.87
CA CYS A 681 7.42 -24.82 -19.52
C CYS A 681 8.25 -23.55 -19.23
N PRO A 682 7.62 -22.36 -19.28
CA PRO A 682 8.33 -21.11 -19.05
C PRO A 682 8.79 -20.98 -17.58
N THR A 683 9.92 -20.30 -17.39
CA THR A 683 10.60 -20.15 -16.09
C THR A 683 10.68 -18.69 -15.69
N LYS A 684 10.60 -18.41 -14.39
CA LYS A 684 10.76 -17.06 -13.87
C LYS A 684 12.24 -16.81 -13.59
N GLU A 685 12.88 -16.06 -14.47
CA GLU A 685 14.33 -15.85 -14.45
C GLU A 685 14.68 -14.40 -14.83
N LEU A 686 15.88 -13.97 -14.46
CA LEU A 686 16.43 -12.69 -14.90
C LEU A 686 16.92 -12.84 -16.34
N PRO A 687 16.33 -12.16 -17.34
CA PRO A 687 16.81 -12.24 -18.71
C PRO A 687 18.25 -11.70 -18.81
N PRO A 688 19.07 -12.18 -19.75
CA PRO A 688 20.43 -11.68 -19.95
C PRO A 688 20.46 -10.15 -20.10
N GLY A 689 21.24 -9.46 -19.26
CA GLY A 689 21.32 -8.00 -19.23
C GLY A 689 20.08 -7.28 -18.65
N GLY A 690 19.09 -8.02 -18.16
CA GLY A 690 17.88 -7.48 -17.54
C GLY A 690 18.10 -7.02 -16.10
N LYS A 691 17.24 -6.10 -15.63
CA LYS A 691 17.21 -5.62 -14.24
C LYS A 691 16.16 -6.32 -13.37
N TYR A 692 15.19 -7.01 -13.98
CA TYR A 692 14.04 -7.60 -13.32
C TYR A 692 13.73 -9.00 -13.86
N GLU A 693 13.32 -9.91 -12.98
CA GLU A 693 12.85 -11.24 -13.36
C GLU A 693 11.62 -11.15 -14.28
N LYS A 694 11.59 -12.01 -15.29
CA LYS A 694 10.47 -12.17 -16.23
C LYS A 694 10.14 -13.65 -16.39
N LEU A 695 8.93 -13.92 -16.87
CA LEU A 695 8.55 -15.27 -17.28
C LEU A 695 9.10 -15.52 -18.69
N LEU A 696 10.11 -16.37 -18.80
CA LEU A 696 10.85 -16.67 -20.02
C LEU A 696 10.45 -18.05 -20.55
N ALA A 697 9.97 -18.09 -21.78
CA ALA A 697 9.84 -19.32 -22.54
C ALA A 697 11.20 -19.60 -23.23
N THR A 698 11.91 -20.64 -22.77
CA THR A 698 13.25 -20.99 -23.26
C THR A 698 13.31 -22.46 -23.69
N LEU A 699 14.10 -22.76 -24.71
CA LEU A 699 14.37 -24.11 -25.21
C LEU A 699 15.42 -24.87 -24.37
N ASN A 700 15.76 -24.36 -23.18
CA ASN A 700 16.74 -24.97 -22.29
C ASN A 700 16.12 -26.11 -21.49
N ALA A 701 16.96 -27.03 -21.01
CA ALA A 701 16.53 -27.98 -19.97
C ALA A 701 16.07 -27.24 -18.71
N LYS A 702 15.16 -27.86 -17.96
CA LYS A 702 14.59 -27.33 -16.73
C LYS A 702 14.88 -28.31 -15.60
N GLU A 703 15.31 -27.80 -14.46
CA GLU A 703 15.55 -28.59 -13.26
C GLU A 703 14.52 -28.24 -12.20
N ARG A 704 14.06 -29.25 -11.46
CA ARG A 704 13.12 -29.11 -10.33
C ARG A 704 11.85 -28.32 -10.70
N TYR A 705 11.34 -28.55 -11.90
CA TYR A 705 10.19 -27.85 -12.44
C TYR A 705 8.90 -28.40 -11.83
N VAL A 706 8.12 -27.53 -11.18
CA VAL A 706 6.84 -27.91 -10.58
C VAL A 706 5.72 -27.77 -11.61
N ILE A 707 5.01 -28.85 -11.89
CA ILE A 707 3.99 -28.92 -12.93
C ILE A 707 2.83 -29.82 -12.54
N TYR A 708 1.62 -29.46 -12.96
CA TYR A 708 0.45 -30.32 -12.83
C TYR A 708 0.49 -31.43 -13.89
N TYR A 709 0.20 -32.67 -13.50
CA TYR A 709 0.43 -33.86 -14.32
C TYR A 709 -0.23 -33.81 -15.70
N ARG A 710 -1.43 -33.23 -15.82
CA ARG A 710 -2.14 -33.08 -17.11
C ARG A 710 -1.37 -32.26 -18.14
N ASN A 711 -0.42 -31.43 -17.72
CA ASN A 711 0.43 -30.65 -18.64
C ASN A 711 1.66 -31.44 -19.14
N LEU A 712 1.88 -32.65 -18.62
CA LEU A 712 2.93 -33.58 -19.09
C LEU A 712 2.38 -34.66 -20.04
N GLN A 713 1.06 -34.83 -20.07
CA GLN A 713 0.32 -35.72 -20.96
C GLN A 713 -0.04 -34.99 -22.25
#